data_AF-A0A452IDU1-F1
#
_entry.id   AF-A0A452IDU1-F1
#
_cell.length_a   1.000
_cell.length_b   1.000
_cell.length_c   1.000
_cell.angle_alpha   90.00
_cell.angle_beta   90.00
_cell.angle_gamma   90.00
#
_symmetry.space_group_name_H-M   'P 1'
#
loop_
_entity.id
_entity.type
_entity.pdbx_description
1 polymer ?
#
loop_
_entity_poly.entity_id
_entity_poly.type
_entity_poly.pdbx_seq_one_letter_code
_entity_poly.pdbx_strand_id
1 'polypeptide(L)'
;MDNMFQKKKKNESGFELLVNFSETTCHVQHNYLGPDYRIISYFSLFSRDLSHNHLLSSNWSIDLSNHTLQEVKMNYNELSEIPYFGEPTANITILSLVHNTIPQINAEQLELYLSLENLDLSSNLISEIKAASFPRMQLKYLNLSNNRITTLEAGCLDNLSSSLVVVKLNRNRISMIPPKVFKLPHVQFLELKRNRIKIVESLTFQGLESLKSLKMQRNGISKLMDGAFFGLDNMEELELEHNNLTEINKGWLYGLRTLQQLYVSQNAINRISPDAWEFCQRLSELDLSYNQLTRLDESAFAGLGLLEKLNLGDNRIVHIADGVFKGLSNLQTLDLRNNEIFWAIEDSNEAFAGLSSLNKLILQGNQIKSITKKAFSGLEALEHLDLNNNAIMSIQENAFAQTHFSELMLNTSSLLCDCQLKWLLQWLVDSHLQQDVNVSCAHPEWLAGQSILNVNPEDFVCDDFPKPQIRVHPESAIALKGINVTLTCTAVSTSDSPMSTAWRKDSEILYDAEVENFARYQQQDGEVLEYTTVLHLFNVNFTDEGKYQCIVTNHFGSNYSNKAKLTVNELPSFLKTPMDLTIRTGAMARLECAAEGHPSPQISWQKDGGTDFPAARERRMHVMPEDDVFFIANVKIEDMGIYSCMAQNIAGGLSANATLTVLETPSFVRPLEDRTVTRGETAVLQCIAGGSPAPRLNWTKDDGPLTVTERHFFAAANQLLIIVDAGLEDAGKYTCIMSNTLGTERGHIYLNVLSSQNCDSSQSGILHEEDGWTTVGIVIIVVVCCVVGTSLVWVIVIYHMRRKSEDYSITNTEEMNLPADIPSYLSSQGTLSEPQEGYSNSEAGSHQQLMPPANGYVHKGADSGTGPLVICSDCYDNANIYSRTREYCPYAYITEEDPLDHTLSSLMVQVPKETYPTDTQHEARILDNLIVDREMSAFLTHHDRINEKKLSSQQTNNEPFQLPLWGLNRDIGLAHSRFPKQQSIREEAPQGLRSEGVIDGEREQAVSPRPCHRLREHNLDFNRTRNIQEFSKAT
;
A
#
# COMPACT_ATOMS: atom_id res chain seq x y z
N MET A 1 -12.93 -68.49 19.54
CA MET A 1 -12.19 -67.23 19.78
C MET A 1 -13.19 -66.28 20.43
N ASP A 2 -13.50 -66.34 21.72
CA ASP A 2 -12.72 -66.71 22.93
C ASP A 2 -11.70 -65.65 23.40
N ASN A 3 -11.78 -65.35 24.70
CA ASN A 3 -10.87 -64.60 25.57
C ASN A 3 -10.76 -63.06 25.41
N MET A 4 -10.59 -62.26 26.49
CA MET A 4 -11.08 -62.35 27.88
C MET A 4 -10.71 -61.07 28.68
N PHE A 5 -11.65 -60.49 29.47
CA PHE A 5 -11.48 -59.92 30.85
C PHE A 5 -10.45 -58.77 31.13
N GLN A 6 -10.55 -57.90 32.18
CA GLN A 6 -11.64 -57.41 33.06
C GLN A 6 -11.18 -56.24 33.98
N LYS A 7 -12.10 -55.28 34.30
CA LYS A 7 -12.16 -54.41 35.53
C LYS A 7 -10.97 -53.42 35.77
N LYS A 8 -11.03 -52.39 36.63
CA LYS A 8 -12.01 -51.82 37.61
C LYS A 8 -12.16 -50.30 37.28
N LYS A 9 -13.21 -49.52 37.55
CA LYS A 9 -14.31 -49.45 38.55
C LYS A 9 -13.99 -48.80 39.92
N LYS A 10 -14.31 -47.51 40.07
CA LYS A 10 -14.88 -46.88 41.30
C LYS A 10 -15.54 -45.51 41.00
N ASN A 11 -16.80 -45.36 41.44
CA ASN A 11 -17.39 -44.31 42.30
C ASN A 11 -16.92 -42.84 42.18
N GLU A 12 -17.72 -41.78 42.41
CA GLU A 12 -19.19 -41.49 42.48
C GLU A 12 -19.31 -39.99 42.89
N SER A 13 -20.39 -39.21 42.69
CA SER A 13 -21.57 -39.27 41.81
C SER A 13 -22.41 -37.99 41.98
N GLY A 14 -23.09 -37.48 40.95
CA GLY A 14 -24.02 -36.33 41.04
C GLY A 14 -25.21 -36.49 40.09
N PHE A 15 -26.42 -36.07 40.52
CA PHE A 15 -27.67 -36.26 39.80
C PHE A 15 -28.19 -34.94 39.19
N GLU A 16 -28.53 -34.97 37.90
CA GLU A 16 -29.85 -34.50 37.44
C GLU A 16 -30.22 -35.23 36.15
N LEU A 17 -31.50 -35.54 35.95
CA LEU A 17 -31.95 -36.51 34.93
C LEU A 17 -33.21 -35.99 34.21
N LEU A 18 -32.99 -35.34 33.06
CA LEU A 18 -34.06 -35.03 32.11
C LEU A 18 -34.32 -36.25 31.22
N VAL A 19 -35.60 -36.62 31.09
CA VAL A 19 -36.03 -37.80 30.34
C VAL A 19 -35.95 -37.53 28.85
N ASN A 20 -35.28 -38.41 28.10
CA ASN A 20 -35.32 -38.42 26.65
C ASN A 20 -35.69 -39.84 26.16
N PHE A 21 -36.71 -39.94 25.32
CA PHE A 21 -37.19 -41.23 24.79
C PHE A 21 -36.30 -41.68 23.64
N SER A 22 -35.71 -42.88 23.74
CA SER A 22 -35.12 -43.60 22.62
C SER A 22 -35.93 -44.86 22.33
N GLU A 23 -36.33 -45.04 21.07
CA GLU A 23 -37.17 -46.16 20.64
C GLU A 23 -36.35 -47.46 20.62
N THR A 24 -36.73 -48.43 21.47
CA THR A 24 -36.12 -49.76 21.43
C THR A 24 -36.68 -50.58 20.26
N THR A 25 -35.88 -50.76 19.21
CA THR A 25 -36.20 -51.65 18.07
C THR A 25 -36.34 -53.11 18.54
N CYS A 26 -37.57 -53.59 18.69
CA CYS A 26 -37.85 -55.01 18.96
C CYS A 26 -37.64 -55.88 17.72
N HIS A 27 -36.47 -56.51 17.61
CA HIS A 27 -36.29 -57.66 16.71
C HIS A 27 -37.09 -58.86 17.23
N VAL A 28 -38.25 -59.12 16.61
CA VAL A 28 -39.00 -60.37 16.78
C VAL A 28 -38.80 -61.24 15.53
N GLN A 29 -38.18 -62.41 15.70
CA GLN A 29 -38.10 -63.42 14.64
C GLN A 29 -39.47 -64.08 14.47
N HIS A 30 -40.18 -63.79 13.38
CA HIS A 30 -41.40 -64.51 13.04
C HIS A 30 -41.11 -65.80 12.28
N ASN A 31 -41.30 -66.93 12.97
CA ASN A 31 -41.53 -68.22 12.32
C ASN A 31 -42.96 -68.29 11.74
N TYR A 32 -43.12 -69.16 10.74
CA TYR A 32 -44.38 -69.48 10.07
C TYR A 32 -45.59 -69.64 11.01
N LEU A 33 -46.63 -68.84 10.81
CA LEU A 33 -48.03 -69.17 11.13
C LEU A 33 -48.95 -68.68 10.00
N GLY A 34 -50.04 -69.40 9.76
CA GLY A 34 -50.93 -69.20 8.61
C GLY A 34 -52.07 -68.18 8.82
N PRO A 35 -52.93 -67.99 7.80
CA PRO A 35 -53.99 -66.99 7.82
C PRO A 35 -55.21 -67.46 8.63
N ASP A 36 -55.38 -66.93 9.84
CA ASP A 36 -56.68 -66.54 10.44
C ASP A 36 -56.52 -66.16 11.94
N TYR A 37 -55.97 -64.99 12.26
CA TYR A 37 -56.18 -64.37 13.58
C TYR A 37 -56.22 -62.83 13.50
N ARG A 38 -57.30 -62.24 14.04
CA ARG A 38 -57.44 -60.79 14.18
C ARG A 38 -56.57 -60.28 15.33
N ILE A 39 -55.50 -59.54 15.03
CA ILE A 39 -54.76 -58.78 16.03
C ILE A 39 -55.51 -57.46 16.28
N ILE A 40 -56.22 -57.38 17.41
CA ILE A 40 -56.79 -56.12 17.93
C ILE A 40 -55.72 -55.47 18.81
N SER A 41 -54.78 -54.77 18.19
CA SER A 41 -53.96 -53.76 18.87
C SER A 41 -54.69 -52.42 18.88
N TYR A 42 -54.45 -51.61 19.92
CA TYR A 42 -55.04 -50.28 20.07
C TYR A 42 -54.42 -49.28 19.08
N PHE A 43 -54.87 -49.31 17.82
CA PHE A 43 -54.53 -48.31 16.83
C PHE A 43 -55.25 -46.99 17.12
N SER A 44 -54.61 -45.86 16.80
CA SER A 44 -55.30 -44.58 16.75
C SER A 44 -56.32 -44.59 15.62
N LEU A 45 -57.46 -43.92 15.79
CA LEU A 45 -58.47 -43.81 14.73
C LEU A 45 -58.03 -42.87 13.59
N PHE A 46 -57.03 -42.02 13.83
CA PHE A 46 -56.59 -40.96 12.90
C PHE A 46 -55.34 -41.33 12.07
N SER A 47 -54.52 -42.28 12.54
CA SER A 47 -53.26 -42.67 11.90
C SER A 47 -53.12 -44.19 11.79
N ARG A 48 -52.74 -44.67 10.59
CA ARG A 48 -52.59 -46.09 10.27
C ARG A 48 -51.26 -46.37 9.57
N ASP A 49 -50.41 -47.16 10.21
CA ASP A 49 -49.17 -47.67 9.62
C ASP A 49 -49.39 -49.06 9.02
N LEU A 50 -48.94 -49.23 7.78
CA LEU A 50 -49.03 -50.41 6.92
C LEU A 50 -47.67 -50.68 6.23
N SER A 51 -46.58 -50.13 6.79
CA SER A 51 -45.22 -50.30 6.30
C SER A 51 -44.70 -51.74 6.48
N HIS A 52 -43.74 -52.17 5.64
CA HIS A 52 -43.11 -53.50 5.70
C HIS A 52 -44.04 -54.71 5.50
N ASN A 53 -45.19 -54.55 4.83
CA ASN A 53 -46.19 -55.61 4.64
C ASN A 53 -46.13 -56.31 3.26
N HIS A 54 -45.09 -56.03 2.44
CA HIS A 54 -44.97 -56.53 1.06
C HIS A 54 -46.22 -56.26 0.19
N LEU A 55 -46.86 -55.10 0.40
CA LEU A 55 -48.08 -54.73 -0.32
C LEU A 55 -47.77 -54.47 -1.80
N LEU A 56 -48.47 -55.18 -2.68
CA LEU A 56 -48.52 -54.96 -4.12
C LEU A 56 -49.79 -54.18 -4.46
N SER A 57 -49.72 -53.22 -5.40
CA SER A 57 -50.86 -52.36 -5.78
C SER A 57 -52.12 -53.14 -6.20
N SER A 58 -51.95 -54.34 -6.78
CA SER A 58 -53.04 -55.21 -7.23
C SER A 58 -53.75 -56.00 -6.13
N ASN A 59 -53.24 -56.02 -4.89
CA ASN A 59 -53.49 -57.12 -3.96
C ASN A 59 -53.95 -56.69 -2.55
N TRP A 60 -54.37 -55.44 -2.36
CA TRP A 60 -54.76 -54.91 -1.06
C TRP A 60 -56.19 -54.33 -1.08
N SER A 61 -57.14 -55.04 -0.46
CA SER A 61 -58.49 -54.52 -0.17
C SER A 61 -58.64 -54.39 1.34
N ILE A 62 -57.99 -53.38 1.92
CA ILE A 62 -58.06 -53.12 3.37
C ILE A 62 -59.37 -52.37 3.65
N ASP A 63 -60.21 -52.93 4.52
CA ASP A 63 -61.38 -52.19 5.02
C ASP A 63 -60.91 -50.95 5.80
N LEU A 64 -61.32 -49.81 5.28
CA LEU A 64 -60.95 -48.46 5.70
C LEU A 64 -62.20 -47.60 5.94
N SER A 65 -63.37 -48.22 6.14
CA SER A 65 -64.66 -47.57 6.44
C SER A 65 -64.68 -46.59 7.63
N ASN A 66 -63.56 -46.38 8.31
CA ASN A 66 -63.34 -45.29 9.27
C ASN A 66 -63.02 -43.97 8.56
N HIS A 67 -64.04 -43.10 8.41
CA HIS A 67 -63.90 -41.75 7.85
C HIS A 67 -62.99 -40.79 8.65
N THR A 68 -62.47 -41.16 9.83
CA THR A 68 -61.58 -40.29 10.65
C THR A 68 -60.09 -40.41 10.34
N LEU A 69 -59.71 -41.26 9.38
CA LEU A 69 -58.32 -41.46 8.97
C LEU A 69 -57.72 -40.22 8.30
N GLN A 70 -56.55 -39.77 8.79
CA GLN A 70 -55.82 -38.58 8.36
C GLN A 70 -54.36 -38.87 7.98
N GLU A 71 -53.68 -39.80 8.67
CA GLU A 71 -52.30 -40.20 8.35
C GLU A 71 -52.24 -41.66 7.87
N VAL A 72 -51.57 -41.90 6.74
CA VAL A 72 -51.27 -43.24 6.24
C VAL A 72 -49.79 -43.39 5.89
N LYS A 73 -49.17 -44.44 6.44
CA LYS A 73 -47.80 -44.87 6.12
C LYS A 73 -47.86 -46.24 5.46
N MET A 74 -47.24 -46.38 4.28
CA MET A 74 -47.12 -47.62 3.51
C MET A 74 -45.67 -47.80 3.03
N ASN A 75 -44.72 -47.53 3.91
CA ASN A 75 -43.30 -47.51 3.58
C ASN A 75 -42.73 -48.94 3.43
N TYR A 76 -41.67 -49.14 2.65
CA TYR A 76 -41.02 -50.45 2.47
C TYR A 76 -42.01 -51.53 1.99
N ASN A 77 -42.73 -51.23 0.91
CA ASN A 77 -43.67 -52.11 0.23
C ASN A 77 -43.31 -52.22 -1.27
N GLU A 78 -44.13 -52.92 -2.05
CA GLU A 78 -43.91 -53.19 -3.47
C GLU A 78 -44.98 -52.50 -4.34
N LEU A 79 -45.45 -51.32 -3.90
CA LEU A 79 -46.45 -50.53 -4.63
C LEU A 79 -45.84 -49.96 -5.92
N SER A 80 -46.57 -50.04 -7.03
CA SER A 80 -46.17 -49.53 -8.35
C SER A 80 -46.89 -48.23 -8.74
N GLU A 81 -47.84 -47.77 -7.92
CA GLU A 81 -48.66 -46.57 -8.12
C GLU A 81 -49.08 -45.96 -6.78
N ILE A 82 -49.72 -44.78 -6.80
CA ILE A 82 -50.25 -44.15 -5.59
C ILE A 82 -51.56 -44.86 -5.19
N PRO A 83 -51.71 -45.33 -3.94
CA PRO A 83 -52.90 -46.07 -3.51
C PRO A 83 -54.18 -45.22 -3.57
N TYR A 84 -55.33 -45.88 -3.64
CA TYR A 84 -56.65 -45.27 -3.45
C TYR A 84 -57.38 -45.97 -2.29
N PHE A 85 -57.88 -45.20 -1.33
CA PHE A 85 -58.40 -45.71 -0.05
C PHE A 85 -59.93 -45.76 0.04
N GLY A 86 -60.65 -45.45 -1.05
CA GLY A 86 -62.10 -45.25 -1.02
C GLY A 86 -62.48 -43.84 -0.54
N GLU A 87 -63.67 -43.69 0.03
CA GLU A 87 -64.14 -42.41 0.60
C GLU A 87 -63.17 -41.73 1.60
N PRO A 88 -62.40 -42.45 2.46
CA PRO A 88 -61.40 -41.83 3.33
C PRO A 88 -60.29 -41.06 2.62
N THR A 89 -60.04 -41.31 1.32
CA THR A 89 -58.93 -40.68 0.57
C THR A 89 -58.95 -39.16 0.67
N ALA A 90 -60.15 -38.57 0.63
CA ALA A 90 -60.33 -37.12 0.70
C ALA A 90 -59.91 -36.49 2.05
N ASN A 91 -59.88 -37.28 3.13
CA ASN A 91 -59.59 -36.82 4.49
C ASN A 91 -58.12 -37.00 4.90
N ILE A 92 -57.30 -37.67 4.08
CA ILE A 92 -55.89 -37.92 4.37
C ILE A 92 -55.09 -36.63 4.21
N THR A 93 -54.45 -36.20 5.30
CA THR A 93 -53.57 -35.02 5.37
C THR A 93 -52.09 -35.39 5.25
N ILE A 94 -51.71 -36.63 5.57
CA ILE A 94 -50.34 -37.14 5.51
C ILE A 94 -50.30 -38.50 4.81
N LEU A 95 -49.54 -38.59 3.71
CA LEU A 95 -49.31 -39.82 2.95
C LEU A 95 -47.80 -40.10 2.81
N SER A 96 -47.36 -41.27 3.28
CA SER A 96 -45.97 -41.72 3.25
C SER A 96 -45.84 -43.04 2.48
N LEU A 97 -45.11 -43.00 1.36
CA LEU A 97 -44.91 -44.09 0.39
C LEU A 97 -43.42 -44.39 0.16
N VAL A 98 -42.59 -44.14 1.17
CA VAL A 98 -41.13 -44.26 1.14
C VAL A 98 -40.70 -45.70 0.81
N HIS A 99 -39.68 -45.89 -0.02
CA HIS A 99 -39.19 -47.24 -0.39
C HIS A 99 -40.31 -48.11 -1.00
N ASN A 100 -40.87 -47.66 -2.12
CA ASN A 100 -41.77 -48.41 -3.00
C ASN A 100 -41.20 -48.45 -4.43
N THR A 101 -41.97 -48.97 -5.38
CA THR A 101 -41.56 -49.14 -6.79
C THR A 101 -42.22 -48.14 -7.76
N ILE A 102 -42.80 -47.05 -7.25
CA ILE A 102 -43.59 -46.09 -8.03
C ILE A 102 -42.70 -45.40 -9.10
N PRO A 103 -43.01 -45.51 -10.41
CA PRO A 103 -42.13 -45.02 -11.48
C PRO A 103 -42.45 -43.61 -11.99
N GLN A 104 -43.63 -43.08 -11.66
CA GLN A 104 -44.13 -41.76 -12.08
C GLN A 104 -45.20 -41.25 -11.11
N ILE A 105 -45.48 -39.96 -11.14
CA ILE A 105 -46.56 -39.32 -10.37
C ILE A 105 -47.79 -39.16 -11.28
N ASN A 106 -48.93 -39.71 -10.87
CA ASN A 106 -50.20 -39.55 -11.61
C ASN A 106 -51.09 -38.51 -10.93
N ALA A 107 -51.43 -37.44 -11.66
CA ALA A 107 -52.28 -36.37 -11.16
C ALA A 107 -53.73 -36.83 -10.88
N GLU A 108 -54.27 -37.75 -11.68
CA GLU A 108 -55.64 -38.28 -11.51
C GLU A 108 -55.78 -39.07 -10.19
N GLN A 109 -54.72 -39.75 -9.75
CA GLN A 109 -54.69 -40.44 -8.45
C GLN A 109 -54.59 -39.45 -7.29
N LEU A 110 -53.87 -38.33 -7.47
CA LEU A 110 -53.72 -37.28 -6.45
C LEU A 110 -54.93 -36.36 -6.31
N GLU A 111 -55.74 -36.18 -7.36
CA GLU A 111 -56.94 -35.31 -7.33
C GLU A 111 -58.00 -35.81 -6.31
N LEU A 112 -57.94 -37.08 -5.93
CA LEU A 112 -58.80 -37.71 -4.91
C LEU A 112 -58.41 -37.34 -3.47
N TYR A 113 -57.22 -36.77 -3.25
CA TYR A 113 -56.63 -36.47 -1.95
C TYR A 113 -56.86 -35.01 -1.51
N LEU A 114 -58.13 -34.63 -1.38
CA LEU A 114 -58.55 -33.23 -1.19
C LEU A 114 -57.93 -32.50 0.02
N SER A 115 -57.58 -33.21 1.09
CA SER A 115 -57.00 -32.64 2.33
C SER A 115 -55.48 -32.79 2.46
N LEU A 116 -54.77 -33.30 1.45
CA LEU A 116 -53.37 -33.72 1.58
C LEU A 116 -52.40 -32.54 1.71
N GLU A 117 -51.74 -32.45 2.87
CA GLU A 117 -50.74 -31.42 3.17
C GLU A 117 -49.31 -31.97 3.04
N ASN A 118 -49.07 -33.23 3.39
CA ASN A 118 -47.72 -33.82 3.43
C ASN A 118 -47.64 -35.10 2.57
N LEU A 119 -46.78 -35.10 1.56
CA LEU A 119 -46.56 -36.23 0.65
C LEU A 119 -45.08 -36.64 0.63
N ASP A 120 -44.80 -37.88 1.03
CA ASP A 120 -43.47 -38.48 0.93
C ASP A 120 -43.45 -39.64 -0.08
N LEU A 121 -42.77 -39.40 -1.21
CA LEU A 121 -42.54 -40.32 -2.32
C LEU A 121 -41.04 -40.68 -2.44
N SER A 122 -40.26 -40.53 -1.36
CA SER A 122 -38.82 -40.77 -1.42
C SER A 122 -38.44 -42.25 -1.58
N SER A 123 -37.22 -42.52 -2.08
CA SER A 123 -36.72 -43.87 -2.38
C SER A 123 -37.62 -44.69 -3.35
N ASN A 124 -38.27 -44.03 -4.31
CA ASN A 124 -39.04 -44.67 -5.38
C ASN A 124 -38.26 -44.72 -6.70
N LEU A 125 -38.94 -45.01 -7.82
CA LEU A 125 -38.33 -45.16 -9.14
C LEU A 125 -38.56 -43.96 -10.08
N ILE A 126 -39.15 -42.86 -9.57
CA ILE A 126 -39.57 -41.67 -10.32
C ILE A 126 -38.39 -41.08 -11.11
N SER A 127 -38.53 -40.94 -12.42
CA SER A 127 -37.42 -40.55 -13.33
C SER A 127 -37.54 -39.15 -13.96
N GLU A 128 -38.73 -38.55 -13.86
CA GLU A 128 -39.10 -37.25 -14.41
C GLU A 128 -40.22 -36.63 -13.55
N ILE A 129 -40.34 -35.30 -13.56
CA ILE A 129 -41.54 -34.58 -13.10
C ILE A 129 -41.99 -33.73 -14.28
N LYS A 130 -43.19 -33.99 -14.80
CA LYS A 130 -43.75 -33.30 -15.96
C LYS A 130 -44.58 -32.10 -15.57
N ALA A 131 -44.82 -31.20 -16.51
CA ALA A 131 -45.89 -30.21 -16.42
C ALA A 131 -47.20 -30.91 -16.03
N ALA A 132 -47.89 -30.37 -15.02
CA ALA A 132 -49.10 -30.95 -14.43
C ALA A 132 -48.99 -32.40 -13.86
N SER A 133 -47.80 -32.88 -13.49
CA SER A 133 -47.67 -34.12 -12.68
C SER A 133 -48.40 -34.06 -11.32
N PHE A 134 -48.74 -32.85 -10.86
CA PHE A 134 -49.58 -32.61 -9.69
C PHE A 134 -50.84 -31.82 -10.11
N PRO A 135 -52.04 -32.17 -9.58
CA PRO A 135 -53.21 -31.31 -9.68
C PRO A 135 -53.08 -30.12 -8.70
N ARG A 136 -54.08 -29.22 -8.67
CA ARG A 136 -54.08 -28.10 -7.72
C ARG A 136 -54.44 -28.59 -6.32
N MET A 137 -53.50 -28.51 -5.39
CA MET A 137 -53.61 -29.07 -4.04
C MET A 137 -53.01 -28.13 -2.99
N GLN A 138 -53.49 -28.20 -1.74
CA GLN A 138 -52.95 -27.43 -0.60
C GLN A 138 -51.74 -28.12 0.06
N LEU A 139 -50.87 -28.73 -0.76
CA LEU A 139 -49.69 -29.44 -0.29
C LEU A 139 -48.66 -28.46 0.30
N LYS A 140 -48.16 -28.75 1.50
CA LYS A 140 -47.16 -27.96 2.26
C LYS A 140 -45.78 -28.61 2.25
N TYR A 141 -45.71 -29.94 2.23
CA TYR A 141 -44.48 -30.72 2.22
C TYR A 141 -44.45 -31.74 1.09
N LEU A 142 -43.41 -31.68 0.25
CA LEU A 142 -43.16 -32.64 -0.82
C LEU A 142 -41.74 -33.22 -0.72
N ASN A 143 -41.63 -34.52 -0.49
CA ASN A 143 -40.35 -35.24 -0.52
C ASN A 143 -40.29 -36.23 -1.68
N LEU A 144 -39.37 -35.97 -2.61
CA LEU A 144 -39.03 -36.79 -3.78
C LEU A 144 -37.56 -37.25 -3.73
N SER A 145 -36.93 -37.23 -2.55
CA SER A 145 -35.54 -37.61 -2.37
C SER A 145 -35.25 -39.06 -2.78
N ASN A 146 -34.02 -39.37 -3.20
CA ASN A 146 -33.54 -40.72 -3.49
C ASN A 146 -34.31 -41.45 -4.62
N ASN A 147 -34.90 -40.68 -5.54
CA ASN A 147 -35.52 -41.15 -6.77
C ASN A 147 -34.49 -41.16 -7.93
N ARG A 148 -34.95 -41.14 -9.19
CA ARG A 148 -34.13 -41.21 -10.40
C ARG A 148 -34.24 -39.94 -11.27
N ILE A 149 -34.83 -38.86 -10.75
CA ILE A 149 -35.22 -37.64 -11.48
C ILE A 149 -34.00 -37.03 -12.17
N THR A 150 -34.05 -36.86 -13.49
CA THR A 150 -32.93 -36.34 -14.30
C THR A 150 -33.05 -34.86 -14.67
N THR A 151 -34.29 -34.36 -14.76
CA THR A 151 -34.63 -33.01 -15.23
C THR A 151 -35.90 -32.53 -14.51
N LEU A 152 -36.05 -31.21 -14.39
CA LEU A 152 -37.27 -30.55 -13.93
C LEU A 152 -37.87 -29.82 -15.14
N GLU A 153 -39.11 -30.18 -15.54
CA GLU A 153 -39.80 -29.50 -16.64
C GLU A 153 -40.35 -28.14 -16.18
N ALA A 154 -40.41 -27.16 -17.09
CA ALA A 154 -40.98 -25.84 -16.78
C ALA A 154 -42.45 -25.98 -16.34
N GLY A 155 -42.77 -25.50 -15.14
CA GLY A 155 -44.12 -25.60 -14.57
C GLY A 155 -44.48 -26.95 -13.94
N CYS A 156 -43.52 -27.87 -13.75
CA CYS A 156 -43.78 -29.18 -13.13
C CYS A 156 -44.32 -29.12 -11.69
N LEU A 157 -44.17 -27.99 -10.99
CA LEU A 157 -44.68 -27.76 -9.62
C LEU A 157 -45.67 -26.59 -9.51
N ASP A 158 -45.98 -25.86 -10.59
CA ASP A 158 -46.76 -24.59 -10.55
C ASP A 158 -48.15 -24.73 -9.89
N ASN A 159 -48.77 -25.91 -9.99
CA ASN A 159 -50.08 -26.20 -9.37
C ASN A 159 -50.04 -26.31 -7.83
N LEU A 160 -48.85 -26.35 -7.22
CA LEU A 160 -48.65 -26.39 -5.77
C LEU A 160 -48.26 -25.02 -5.18
N SER A 161 -48.22 -23.98 -6.01
CA SER A 161 -47.66 -22.65 -5.67
C SER A 161 -48.35 -21.93 -4.51
N SER A 162 -49.61 -22.25 -4.21
CA SER A 162 -50.41 -21.59 -3.16
C SER A 162 -50.06 -21.96 -1.72
N SER A 163 -49.33 -23.06 -1.50
CA SER A 163 -49.20 -23.67 -0.16
C SER A 163 -47.87 -24.34 0.13
N LEU A 164 -47.06 -24.66 -0.89
CA LEU A 164 -45.88 -25.49 -0.73
C LEU A 164 -44.78 -24.71 0.02
N VAL A 165 -44.32 -25.26 1.15
CA VAL A 165 -43.30 -24.66 2.04
C VAL A 165 -41.97 -25.41 1.96
N VAL A 166 -42.01 -26.73 1.79
CA VAL A 166 -40.82 -27.60 1.82
C VAL A 166 -40.77 -28.51 0.59
N VAL A 167 -39.65 -28.47 -0.13
CA VAL A 167 -39.40 -29.31 -1.32
C VAL A 167 -38.06 -30.04 -1.17
N LYS A 168 -38.08 -31.38 -1.25
CA LYS A 168 -36.86 -32.20 -1.14
C LYS A 168 -36.65 -33.05 -2.39
N LEU A 169 -35.61 -32.73 -3.14
CA LEU A 169 -35.19 -33.38 -4.40
C LEU A 169 -33.81 -34.06 -4.28
N ASN A 170 -33.35 -34.31 -3.05
CA ASN A 170 -32.03 -34.88 -2.75
C ASN A 170 -31.75 -36.22 -3.43
N ARG A 171 -30.47 -36.57 -3.65
CA ARG A 171 -30.03 -37.91 -4.13
C ARG A 171 -30.69 -38.36 -5.45
N ASN A 172 -31.11 -37.41 -6.28
CA ASN A 172 -31.64 -37.67 -7.61
C ASN A 172 -30.48 -37.63 -8.64
N ARG A 173 -30.80 -37.38 -9.91
CA ARG A 173 -29.84 -37.36 -11.04
C ARG A 173 -29.86 -36.02 -11.79
N ILE A 174 -30.40 -34.97 -11.17
CA ILE A 174 -30.62 -33.64 -11.77
C ILE A 174 -29.28 -33.05 -12.20
N SER A 175 -29.11 -32.78 -13.49
CA SER A 175 -27.87 -32.27 -14.08
C SER A 175 -27.87 -30.76 -14.35
N MET A 176 -29.06 -30.17 -14.52
CA MET A 176 -29.29 -28.73 -14.68
C MET A 176 -30.61 -28.34 -14.00
N ILE A 177 -30.76 -27.05 -13.69
CA ILE A 177 -32.02 -26.44 -13.28
C ILE A 177 -32.28 -25.29 -14.26
N PRO A 178 -33.36 -25.33 -15.07
CA PRO A 178 -33.65 -24.25 -16.01
C PRO A 178 -33.91 -22.91 -15.31
N PRO A 179 -33.51 -21.76 -15.90
CA PRO A 179 -33.87 -20.45 -15.39
C PRO A 179 -35.38 -20.29 -15.16
N LYS A 180 -35.76 -19.75 -13.99
CA LYS A 180 -37.16 -19.47 -13.62
C LYS A 180 -38.10 -20.70 -13.64
N VAL A 181 -37.56 -21.91 -13.44
CA VAL A 181 -38.36 -23.16 -13.41
C VAL A 181 -39.36 -23.22 -12.25
N PHE A 182 -39.10 -22.50 -11.17
CA PHE A 182 -39.93 -22.45 -9.97
C PHE A 182 -40.83 -21.21 -9.94
N LYS A 183 -42.13 -21.40 -9.73
CA LYS A 183 -43.08 -20.32 -9.37
C LYS A 183 -43.74 -20.66 -8.03
N LEU A 184 -42.94 -20.72 -6.97
CA LEU A 184 -43.34 -21.26 -5.67
C LEU A 184 -43.03 -20.22 -4.57
N PRO A 185 -43.77 -19.08 -4.54
CA PRO A 185 -43.38 -17.92 -3.74
C PRO A 185 -43.40 -18.19 -2.23
N HIS A 186 -44.10 -19.24 -1.76
CA HIS A 186 -44.20 -19.63 -0.35
C HIS A 186 -43.20 -20.71 0.10
N VAL A 187 -42.36 -21.25 -0.80
CA VAL A 187 -41.34 -22.26 -0.42
C VAL A 187 -40.25 -21.60 0.41
N GLN A 188 -40.04 -22.11 1.61
CA GLN A 188 -39.02 -21.65 2.56
C GLN A 188 -37.78 -22.56 2.56
N PHE A 189 -37.94 -23.84 2.22
CA PHE A 189 -36.86 -24.84 2.27
C PHE A 189 -36.79 -25.66 0.98
N LEU A 190 -35.67 -25.58 0.27
CA LEU A 190 -35.39 -26.33 -0.96
C LEU A 190 -34.12 -27.17 -0.80
N GLU A 191 -34.26 -28.50 -0.77
CA GLU A 191 -33.14 -29.42 -0.69
C GLU A 191 -32.84 -30.11 -2.04
N LEU A 192 -31.64 -29.89 -2.59
CA LEU A 192 -31.16 -30.38 -3.88
C LEU A 192 -29.87 -31.21 -3.74
N LYS A 193 -29.51 -31.63 -2.54
CA LYS A 193 -28.18 -32.19 -2.24
C LYS A 193 -27.92 -33.57 -2.82
N ARG A 194 -26.66 -33.85 -3.18
CA ARG A 194 -26.25 -35.11 -3.86
C ARG A 194 -26.96 -35.34 -5.21
N ASN A 195 -27.17 -34.28 -5.99
CA ASN A 195 -27.56 -34.36 -7.40
C ASN A 195 -26.31 -34.33 -8.30
N ARG A 196 -26.40 -33.79 -9.52
CA ARG A 196 -25.32 -33.76 -10.54
C ARG A 196 -25.17 -32.37 -11.18
N ILE A 197 -25.61 -31.32 -10.50
CA ILE A 197 -25.67 -29.95 -11.02
C ILE A 197 -24.25 -29.41 -11.14
N LYS A 198 -23.82 -29.11 -12.37
CA LYS A 198 -22.47 -28.57 -12.64
C LYS A 198 -22.43 -27.05 -12.74
N ILE A 199 -23.52 -26.45 -13.19
CA ILE A 199 -23.63 -25.01 -13.47
C ILE A 199 -24.97 -24.53 -12.90
N VAL A 200 -24.96 -23.37 -12.26
CA VAL A 200 -26.16 -22.60 -11.92
C VAL A 200 -26.15 -21.34 -12.77
N GLU A 201 -27.22 -21.12 -13.53
CA GLU A 201 -27.35 -20.01 -14.46
C GLU A 201 -27.97 -18.78 -13.77
N SER A 202 -27.83 -17.60 -14.37
CA SER A 202 -28.47 -16.38 -13.88
C SER A 202 -29.99 -16.58 -13.76
N LEU A 203 -30.59 -16.10 -12.66
CA LEU A 203 -32.03 -16.21 -12.40
C LEU A 203 -32.56 -17.66 -12.25
N THR A 204 -31.71 -18.66 -11.96
CA THR A 204 -32.15 -20.06 -11.75
C THR A 204 -33.27 -20.17 -10.70
N PHE A 205 -33.16 -19.44 -9.59
CA PHE A 205 -34.08 -19.53 -8.46
C PHE A 205 -35.10 -18.39 -8.36
N GLN A 206 -35.22 -17.54 -9.38
CA GLN A 206 -36.24 -16.48 -9.41
C GLN A 206 -37.65 -17.10 -9.35
N GLY A 207 -38.49 -16.61 -8.42
CA GLY A 207 -39.82 -17.15 -8.14
C GLY A 207 -39.91 -17.98 -6.84
N LEU A 208 -38.84 -17.97 -6.02
CA LEU A 208 -38.78 -18.56 -4.67
C LEU A 208 -38.63 -17.46 -3.60
N GLU A 209 -39.53 -16.47 -3.62
CA GLU A 209 -39.41 -15.21 -2.87
C GLU A 209 -39.32 -15.39 -1.33
N SER A 210 -39.98 -16.40 -0.76
CA SER A 210 -39.92 -16.71 0.69
C SER A 210 -38.78 -17.68 1.07
N LEU A 211 -37.87 -18.03 0.17
CA LEU A 211 -36.86 -19.05 0.45
C LEU A 211 -35.86 -18.59 1.50
N LYS A 212 -35.75 -19.38 2.58
CA LYS A 212 -34.81 -19.18 3.69
C LYS A 212 -33.59 -20.08 3.56
N SER A 213 -33.78 -21.32 3.10
CA SER A 213 -32.76 -22.38 3.12
C SER A 213 -32.66 -23.08 1.76
N LEU A 214 -31.44 -23.12 1.20
CA LEU A 214 -31.12 -23.76 -0.07
C LEU A 214 -29.94 -24.72 0.10
N LYS A 215 -30.21 -26.03 -0.01
CA LYS A 215 -29.24 -27.08 0.32
C LYS A 215 -28.74 -27.79 -0.94
N MET A 216 -27.57 -27.38 -1.44
CA MET A 216 -27.00 -27.77 -2.73
C MET A 216 -25.67 -28.53 -2.66
N GLN A 217 -25.24 -28.98 -1.47
CA GLN A 217 -23.96 -29.67 -1.32
C GLN A 217 -23.85 -31.00 -2.09
N ARG A 218 -22.61 -31.40 -2.40
CA ARG A 218 -22.27 -32.65 -3.12
C ARG A 218 -22.89 -32.74 -4.51
N ASN A 219 -22.95 -31.65 -5.27
CA ASN A 219 -23.49 -31.63 -6.64
C ASN A 219 -22.41 -31.71 -7.73
N GLY A 220 -21.19 -31.24 -7.44
CA GLY A 220 -20.13 -31.04 -8.43
C GLY A 220 -20.26 -29.72 -9.19
N ILE A 221 -20.82 -28.68 -8.55
CA ILE A 221 -20.97 -27.34 -9.13
C ILE A 221 -19.57 -26.76 -9.37
N SER A 222 -19.22 -26.52 -10.63
CA SER A 222 -17.95 -25.92 -11.04
C SER A 222 -18.07 -24.47 -11.48
N LYS A 223 -19.30 -23.96 -11.69
CA LYS A 223 -19.56 -22.56 -11.99
C LYS A 223 -20.92 -22.09 -11.47
N LEU A 224 -20.91 -20.95 -10.79
CA LEU A 224 -22.09 -20.12 -10.55
C LEU A 224 -22.00 -18.93 -11.51
N MET A 225 -23.10 -18.54 -12.15
CA MET A 225 -23.17 -17.33 -12.97
C MET A 225 -23.56 -16.11 -12.14
N ASP A 226 -23.32 -14.91 -12.69
CA ASP A 226 -23.73 -13.67 -12.04
C ASP A 226 -25.25 -13.62 -11.88
N GLY A 227 -25.72 -13.28 -10.68
CA GLY A 227 -27.15 -13.35 -10.33
C GLY A 227 -27.74 -14.77 -10.31
N ALA A 228 -26.94 -15.82 -10.11
CA ALA A 228 -27.42 -17.21 -9.96
C ALA A 228 -28.50 -17.36 -8.88
N PHE A 229 -28.34 -16.63 -7.77
CA PHE A 229 -29.25 -16.63 -6.62
C PHE A 229 -30.13 -15.38 -6.53
N PHE A 230 -30.25 -14.59 -7.62
CA PHE A 230 -31.05 -13.37 -7.62
C PHE A 230 -32.56 -13.65 -7.49
N GLY A 231 -33.25 -12.83 -6.68
CA GLY A 231 -34.67 -13.01 -6.33
C GLY A 231 -34.91 -13.91 -5.11
N LEU A 232 -33.86 -14.25 -4.36
CA LEU A 232 -33.93 -14.92 -3.06
C LEU A 232 -33.84 -13.89 -1.93
N ASP A 233 -34.80 -12.96 -1.88
CA ASP A 233 -34.73 -11.75 -1.04
C ASP A 233 -34.95 -12.00 0.47
N ASN A 234 -35.33 -13.23 0.86
CA ASN A 234 -35.49 -13.68 2.25
C ASN A 234 -34.51 -14.81 2.65
N MET A 235 -33.44 -15.00 1.86
CA MET A 235 -32.45 -16.07 2.04
C MET A 235 -31.67 -15.93 3.36
N GLU A 236 -31.54 -17.01 4.12
CA GLU A 236 -30.89 -17.04 5.44
C GLU A 236 -29.69 -18.01 5.47
N GLU A 237 -29.80 -19.18 4.84
CA GLU A 237 -28.85 -20.30 4.93
C GLU A 237 -28.55 -20.93 3.55
N LEU A 238 -27.30 -20.80 3.07
CA LEU A 238 -26.84 -21.35 1.78
C LEU A 238 -25.78 -22.44 1.99
N GLU A 239 -26.13 -23.69 1.65
CA GLU A 239 -25.25 -24.88 1.72
C GLU A 239 -24.72 -25.25 0.33
N LEU A 240 -23.41 -25.07 0.11
CA LEU A 240 -22.66 -25.31 -1.12
C LEU A 240 -21.43 -26.22 -0.92
N GLU A 241 -21.35 -26.97 0.18
CA GLU A 241 -20.18 -27.81 0.50
C GLU A 241 -19.93 -28.92 -0.54
N HIS A 242 -18.72 -29.48 -0.58
CA HIS A 242 -18.36 -30.60 -1.46
C HIS A 242 -18.70 -30.36 -2.95
N ASN A 243 -18.41 -29.16 -3.45
CA ASN A 243 -18.56 -28.82 -4.86
C ASN A 243 -17.17 -28.57 -5.49
N ASN A 244 -17.10 -27.87 -6.62
CA ASN A 244 -15.87 -27.62 -7.37
C ASN A 244 -15.73 -26.12 -7.68
N LEU A 245 -16.18 -25.25 -6.76
CA LEU A 245 -16.03 -23.79 -6.88
C LEU A 245 -14.56 -23.41 -6.68
N THR A 246 -14.05 -22.44 -7.45
CA THR A 246 -12.63 -22.02 -7.44
C THR A 246 -12.39 -20.63 -6.87
N GLU A 247 -13.44 -19.82 -6.71
CA GLU A 247 -13.35 -18.44 -6.22
C GLU A 247 -14.67 -18.00 -5.57
N ILE A 248 -14.57 -17.06 -4.60
CA ILE A 248 -15.70 -16.24 -4.18
C ILE A 248 -15.65 -14.91 -4.94
N ASN A 249 -16.76 -14.51 -5.57
CA ASN A 249 -16.90 -13.22 -6.23
C ASN A 249 -18.30 -12.65 -6.00
N LYS A 250 -18.46 -11.33 -6.16
CA LYS A 250 -19.75 -10.65 -5.90
C LYS A 250 -20.84 -10.95 -6.93
N GLY A 251 -20.46 -11.45 -8.11
CA GLY A 251 -21.37 -11.71 -9.22
C GLY A 251 -22.43 -12.73 -8.85
N TRP A 252 -22.03 -13.91 -8.37
CA TRP A 252 -22.99 -14.94 -7.99
C TRP A 252 -23.66 -14.69 -6.63
N LEU A 253 -23.04 -13.91 -5.74
CA LEU A 253 -23.62 -13.45 -4.47
C LEU A 253 -24.64 -12.30 -4.63
N TYR A 254 -24.80 -11.76 -5.84
CA TYR A 254 -25.67 -10.61 -6.12
C TYR A 254 -27.13 -10.85 -5.69
N GLY A 255 -27.57 -10.05 -4.71
CA GLY A 255 -28.94 -10.04 -4.18
C GLY A 255 -29.11 -10.65 -2.79
N LEU A 256 -28.12 -11.38 -2.25
CA LEU A 256 -28.24 -12.15 -1.00
C LEU A 256 -28.17 -11.31 0.31
N ARG A 257 -28.98 -10.26 0.38
CA ARG A 257 -28.96 -9.20 1.41
C ARG A 257 -29.33 -9.66 2.82
N THR A 258 -30.06 -10.77 2.94
CA THR A 258 -30.54 -11.34 4.22
C THR A 258 -29.68 -12.49 4.73
N LEU A 259 -28.71 -12.96 3.94
CA LEU A 259 -27.95 -14.18 4.19
C LEU A 259 -27.18 -14.09 5.51
N GLN A 260 -27.34 -15.10 6.36
CA GLN A 260 -26.73 -15.22 7.68
C GLN A 260 -25.69 -16.34 7.73
N GLN A 261 -25.92 -17.44 7.01
CA GLN A 261 -25.06 -18.63 7.03
C GLN A 261 -24.64 -19.03 5.61
N LEU A 262 -23.34 -19.18 5.39
CA LEU A 262 -22.77 -19.61 4.10
C LEU A 262 -21.74 -20.73 4.30
N TYR A 263 -22.09 -21.92 3.85
CA TYR A 263 -21.24 -23.11 3.94
C TYR A 263 -20.68 -23.44 2.55
N VAL A 264 -19.38 -23.17 2.33
CA VAL A 264 -18.67 -23.37 1.05
C VAL A 264 -17.42 -24.26 1.21
N SER A 265 -17.37 -25.04 2.29
CA SER A 265 -16.25 -25.94 2.59
C SER A 265 -16.14 -27.14 1.63
N GLN A 266 -14.95 -27.76 1.59
CA GLN A 266 -14.65 -28.89 0.69
C GLN A 266 -14.89 -28.53 -0.79
N ASN A 267 -14.38 -27.36 -1.21
CA ASN A 267 -14.39 -26.89 -2.60
C ASN A 267 -12.92 -26.78 -3.11
N ALA A 268 -12.69 -26.01 -4.17
CA ALA A 268 -11.37 -25.74 -4.74
C ALA A 268 -11.00 -24.24 -4.69
N ILE A 269 -11.57 -23.50 -3.72
CA ILE A 269 -11.49 -22.04 -3.65
C ILE A 269 -10.05 -21.61 -3.36
N ASN A 270 -9.44 -20.88 -4.28
CA ASN A 270 -8.06 -20.37 -4.16
C ASN A 270 -7.97 -18.84 -4.00
N ARG A 271 -9.10 -18.13 -4.10
CA ARG A 271 -9.18 -16.67 -3.96
C ARG A 271 -10.53 -16.21 -3.43
N ILE A 272 -10.54 -15.03 -2.82
CA ILE A 272 -11.73 -14.24 -2.48
C ILE A 272 -11.57 -12.89 -3.17
N SER A 273 -12.62 -12.39 -3.83
CA SER A 273 -12.59 -11.07 -4.49
C SER A 273 -12.69 -9.94 -3.45
N PRO A 274 -11.95 -8.81 -3.58
CA PRO A 274 -11.98 -7.70 -2.61
C PRO A 274 -13.38 -7.10 -2.33
N ASP A 275 -14.31 -7.27 -3.27
CA ASP A 275 -15.69 -6.78 -3.21
C ASP A 275 -16.73 -7.90 -3.04
N ALA A 276 -16.29 -9.15 -2.82
CA ALA A 276 -17.15 -10.34 -2.77
C ALA A 276 -18.38 -10.18 -1.87
N TRP A 277 -18.21 -9.54 -0.72
CA TRP A 277 -19.21 -9.48 0.36
C TRP A 277 -20.11 -8.24 0.30
N GLU A 278 -20.02 -7.43 -0.77
CA GLU A 278 -20.80 -6.17 -0.95
C GLU A 278 -22.29 -6.35 -0.62
N PHE A 279 -22.87 -7.49 -1.00
CA PHE A 279 -24.30 -7.80 -0.82
C PHE A 279 -24.61 -8.67 0.41
N CYS A 280 -23.62 -9.18 1.14
CA CYS A 280 -23.78 -10.20 2.18
C CYS A 280 -23.48 -9.69 3.61
N GLN A 281 -23.69 -8.40 3.87
CA GLN A 281 -23.32 -7.71 5.12
C GLN A 281 -24.06 -8.20 6.39
N ARG A 282 -25.00 -9.15 6.26
CA ARG A 282 -25.74 -9.77 7.37
C ARG A 282 -25.22 -11.16 7.78
N LEU A 283 -24.12 -11.62 7.16
CA LEU A 283 -23.53 -12.92 7.42
C LEU A 283 -22.99 -13.01 8.86
N SER A 284 -23.44 -14.01 9.63
CA SER A 284 -22.98 -14.33 10.97
C SER A 284 -22.11 -15.59 11.03
N GLU A 285 -22.24 -16.52 10.07
CA GLU A 285 -21.42 -17.74 10.00
C GLU A 285 -20.92 -18.01 8.58
N LEU A 286 -19.59 -18.16 8.43
CA LEU A 286 -18.90 -18.43 7.17
C LEU A 286 -17.96 -19.62 7.31
N ASP A 287 -18.22 -20.69 6.56
CA ASP A 287 -17.35 -21.87 6.48
C ASP A 287 -16.67 -21.99 5.11
N LEU A 288 -15.38 -21.65 5.09
CA LEU A 288 -14.45 -21.75 3.97
C LEU A 288 -13.43 -22.91 4.16
N SER A 289 -13.64 -23.81 5.12
CA SER A 289 -12.67 -24.89 5.41
C SER A 289 -12.49 -25.90 4.28
N TYR A 290 -11.40 -26.66 4.30
CA TYR A 290 -11.08 -27.66 3.26
C TYR A 290 -11.10 -27.06 1.83
N ASN A 291 -10.37 -25.96 1.64
CA ASN A 291 -10.24 -25.27 0.35
C ASN A 291 -8.74 -25.13 -0.04
N GLN A 292 -8.40 -24.17 -0.90
CA GLN A 292 -7.07 -23.99 -1.49
C GLN A 292 -6.56 -22.55 -1.31
N LEU A 293 -7.05 -21.83 -0.29
CA LEU A 293 -6.58 -20.48 0.03
C LEU A 293 -5.13 -20.52 0.52
N THR A 294 -4.26 -19.69 -0.07
CA THR A 294 -2.84 -19.56 0.31
C THR A 294 -2.49 -18.24 0.99
N ARG A 295 -3.32 -17.20 0.78
CA ARG A 295 -3.18 -15.87 1.35
C ARG A 295 -4.54 -15.29 1.73
N LEU A 296 -4.54 -14.44 2.75
CA LEU A 296 -5.62 -13.52 3.10
C LEU A 296 -5.04 -12.09 2.98
N ASP A 297 -5.67 -11.27 2.14
CA ASP A 297 -5.29 -9.87 1.88
C ASP A 297 -6.22 -8.91 2.64
N GLU A 298 -5.78 -7.68 2.94
CA GLU A 298 -6.46 -6.74 3.87
C GLU A 298 -7.99 -6.59 3.66
N SER A 299 -8.47 -6.68 2.41
CA SER A 299 -9.88 -6.54 2.04
C SER A 299 -10.69 -7.85 2.02
N ALA A 300 -10.08 -9.01 2.28
CA ALA A 300 -10.69 -10.33 2.04
C ALA A 300 -11.99 -10.62 2.81
N PHE A 301 -12.24 -9.90 3.92
CA PHE A 301 -13.49 -9.99 4.71
C PHE A 301 -14.16 -8.62 4.93
N ALA A 302 -13.82 -7.62 4.11
CA ALA A 302 -14.35 -6.27 4.24
C ALA A 302 -15.88 -6.24 4.18
N GLY A 303 -16.51 -5.50 5.10
CA GLY A 303 -17.97 -5.36 5.20
C GLY A 303 -18.69 -6.43 6.03
N LEU A 304 -18.03 -7.52 6.44
CA LEU A 304 -18.63 -8.60 7.25
C LEU A 304 -18.69 -8.28 8.76
N GLY A 305 -19.07 -7.05 9.14
CA GLY A 305 -19.01 -6.59 10.54
C GLY A 305 -19.96 -7.30 11.52
N LEU A 306 -20.92 -8.08 11.01
CA LEU A 306 -21.84 -8.91 11.81
C LEU A 306 -21.40 -10.38 11.94
N LEU A 307 -20.22 -10.74 11.41
CA LEU A 307 -19.73 -12.13 11.42
C LEU A 307 -19.35 -12.55 12.85
N GLU A 308 -19.95 -13.64 13.33
CA GLU A 308 -19.72 -14.22 14.66
C GLU A 308 -18.78 -15.44 14.60
N LYS A 309 -18.78 -16.19 13.49
CA LYS A 309 -17.90 -17.35 13.28
C LYS A 309 -17.31 -17.39 11.88
N LEU A 310 -16.00 -17.63 11.82
CA LEU A 310 -15.22 -17.78 10.59
C LEU A 310 -14.37 -19.05 10.66
N ASN A 311 -14.66 -20.01 9.78
CA ASN A 311 -13.88 -21.23 9.65
C ASN A 311 -13.06 -21.21 8.35
N LEU A 312 -11.75 -21.16 8.49
CA LEU A 312 -10.72 -21.18 7.44
C LEU A 312 -9.79 -22.41 7.60
N GLY A 313 -10.13 -23.34 8.49
CA GLY A 313 -9.33 -24.53 8.77
C GLY A 313 -9.11 -25.41 7.53
N ASP A 314 -8.04 -26.21 7.55
CA ASP A 314 -7.75 -27.20 6.51
C ASP A 314 -7.59 -26.57 5.10
N ASN A 315 -6.96 -25.39 5.03
CA ASN A 315 -6.56 -24.69 3.79
C ASN A 315 -5.03 -24.79 3.59
N ARG A 316 -4.38 -23.81 2.96
CA ARG A 316 -2.92 -23.72 2.78
C ARG A 316 -2.39 -22.32 3.10
N ILE A 317 -3.04 -21.62 4.04
CA ILE A 317 -2.81 -20.20 4.29
C ILE A 317 -1.42 -20.03 4.90
N VAL A 318 -0.51 -19.41 4.14
CA VAL A 318 0.83 -18.97 4.59
C VAL A 318 0.77 -17.50 5.01
N HIS A 319 0.03 -16.67 4.27
CA HIS A 319 0.00 -15.21 4.45
C HIS A 319 -1.34 -14.73 5.03
N ILE A 320 -1.29 -13.97 6.13
CA ILE A 320 -2.44 -13.30 6.75
C ILE A 320 -2.06 -11.82 6.89
N ALA A 321 -2.52 -10.98 5.98
CA ALA A 321 -2.13 -9.56 5.95
C ALA A 321 -2.47 -8.84 7.28
N ASP A 322 -1.58 -7.94 7.71
CA ASP A 322 -1.80 -7.10 8.89
C ASP A 322 -3.15 -6.36 8.73
N GLY A 323 -4.05 -6.48 9.72
CA GLY A 323 -5.37 -5.87 9.68
C GLY A 323 -6.45 -6.57 8.83
N VAL A 324 -6.24 -7.77 8.28
CA VAL A 324 -7.25 -8.47 7.44
C VAL A 324 -8.59 -8.78 8.15
N PHE A 325 -8.58 -8.88 9.48
CA PHE A 325 -9.79 -9.09 10.30
C PHE A 325 -10.37 -7.78 10.89
N LYS A 326 -9.83 -6.63 10.49
CA LYS A 326 -10.23 -5.31 11.00
C LYS A 326 -11.68 -4.98 10.60
N GLY A 327 -12.50 -4.73 11.61
CA GLY A 327 -13.94 -4.49 11.45
C GLY A 327 -14.81 -5.72 11.64
N LEU A 328 -14.25 -6.92 11.81
CA LEU A 328 -14.97 -8.12 12.27
C LEU A 328 -15.18 -8.07 13.80
N SER A 329 -15.72 -6.95 14.31
CA SER A 329 -15.79 -6.67 15.76
C SER A 329 -16.61 -7.68 16.55
N ASN A 330 -17.56 -8.33 15.89
CA ASN A 330 -18.49 -9.30 16.48
C ASN A 330 -17.97 -10.75 16.45
N LEU A 331 -16.79 -11.00 15.85
CA LEU A 331 -16.28 -12.35 15.63
C LEU A 331 -15.90 -13.00 16.97
N GLN A 332 -16.59 -14.09 17.31
CA GLN A 332 -16.42 -14.85 18.55
C GLN A 332 -15.56 -16.10 18.35
N THR A 333 -15.60 -16.72 17.17
CA THR A 333 -14.83 -17.93 16.85
C THR A 333 -14.09 -17.79 15.52
N LEU A 334 -12.77 -18.00 15.56
CA LEU A 334 -11.89 -18.05 14.39
C LEU A 334 -11.14 -19.40 14.37
N ASP A 335 -11.44 -20.21 13.35
CA ASP A 335 -10.80 -21.50 13.15
C ASP A 335 -9.81 -21.42 11.96
N LEU A 336 -8.53 -21.58 12.26
CA LEU A 336 -7.40 -21.52 11.33
C LEU A 336 -6.55 -22.80 11.39
N ARG A 337 -7.09 -23.92 11.89
CA ARG A 337 -6.32 -25.18 12.00
C ARG A 337 -5.77 -25.67 10.67
N ASN A 338 -4.77 -26.55 10.70
CA ASN A 338 -4.27 -27.31 9.54
C ASN A 338 -4.00 -26.39 8.33
N ASN A 339 -3.26 -25.31 8.56
CA ASN A 339 -2.81 -24.34 7.56
C ASN A 339 -1.27 -24.23 7.62
N GLU A 340 -0.70 -23.25 6.92
CA GLU A 340 0.76 -23.07 6.81
C GLU A 340 1.24 -21.78 7.52
N ILE A 341 0.52 -21.37 8.57
CA ILE A 341 0.72 -20.10 9.28
C ILE A 341 1.95 -20.20 10.20
N PHE A 342 2.78 -19.16 10.22
CA PHE A 342 3.86 -18.99 11.19
C PHE A 342 4.09 -17.51 11.56
N TRP A 343 4.37 -16.65 10.58
CA TRP A 343 4.77 -15.25 10.79
C TRP A 343 3.70 -14.35 11.43
N ALA A 344 2.40 -14.69 11.30
CA ALA A 344 1.31 -13.99 11.96
C ALA A 344 1.39 -14.07 13.50
N ILE A 345 2.18 -15.01 14.03
CA ILE A 345 2.44 -15.24 15.46
C ILE A 345 3.91 -14.92 15.80
N GLU A 346 4.83 -15.10 14.84
CA GLU A 346 6.28 -14.89 15.01
C GLU A 346 6.81 -13.47 14.71
N ASP A 347 6.10 -12.64 13.95
CA ASP A 347 6.54 -11.28 13.53
C ASP A 347 5.43 -10.22 13.52
N SER A 348 4.19 -10.60 13.17
CA SER A 348 3.09 -9.63 13.10
C SER A 348 2.74 -9.06 14.49
N ASN A 349 2.32 -7.79 14.48
CA ASN A 349 1.75 -7.10 15.63
C ASN A 349 0.24 -6.82 15.44
N GLU A 350 -0.29 -7.06 14.23
CA GLU A 350 -1.59 -6.53 13.78
C GLU A 350 -2.42 -7.52 12.93
N ALA A 351 -1.94 -8.74 12.67
CA ALA A 351 -2.68 -9.77 11.91
C ALA A 351 -4.07 -10.07 12.50
N PHE A 352 -4.19 -10.05 13.84
CA PHE A 352 -5.44 -10.27 14.58
C PHE A 352 -6.07 -8.98 15.15
N ALA A 353 -5.60 -7.80 14.73
CA ALA A 353 -6.08 -6.53 15.27
C ALA A 353 -7.54 -6.25 14.90
N GLY A 354 -8.31 -5.76 15.88
CA GLY A 354 -9.74 -5.42 15.73
C GLY A 354 -10.71 -6.55 16.09
N LEU A 355 -10.22 -7.74 16.45
CA LEU A 355 -11.00 -8.90 16.89
C LEU A 355 -11.40 -8.83 18.39
N SER A 356 -12.00 -7.70 18.79
CA SER A 356 -12.27 -7.35 20.19
C SER A 356 -13.23 -8.27 20.95
N SER A 357 -14.03 -9.08 20.26
CA SER A 357 -14.97 -10.04 20.88
C SER A 357 -14.60 -11.50 20.62
N LEU A 358 -13.37 -11.77 20.16
CA LEU A 358 -12.92 -13.13 19.85
C LEU A 358 -12.69 -13.94 21.12
N ASN A 359 -13.62 -14.85 21.38
CA ASN A 359 -13.62 -15.76 22.52
C ASN A 359 -12.79 -17.04 22.27
N LYS A 360 -12.77 -17.53 21.03
CA LYS A 360 -12.09 -18.78 20.65
C LYS A 360 -11.24 -18.65 19.38
N LEU A 361 -9.97 -19.03 19.48
CA LEU A 361 -8.98 -19.06 18.39
C LEU A 361 -8.37 -20.47 18.28
N ILE A 362 -8.48 -21.08 17.10
CA ILE A 362 -7.90 -22.40 16.81
C ILE A 362 -6.77 -22.24 15.79
N LEU A 363 -5.54 -22.50 16.23
CA LEU A 363 -4.31 -22.46 15.42
C LEU A 363 -3.61 -23.84 15.35
N GLN A 364 -4.32 -24.90 15.74
CA GLN A 364 -3.83 -26.29 15.70
C GLN A 364 -3.19 -26.68 14.36
N GLY A 365 -2.06 -27.38 14.38
CA GLY A 365 -1.48 -27.98 13.17
C GLY A 365 -0.99 -26.98 12.13
N ASN A 366 -0.45 -25.84 12.58
CA ASN A 366 0.22 -24.85 11.75
C ASN A 366 1.75 -25.00 11.85
N GLN A 367 2.51 -24.06 11.26
CA GLN A 367 3.98 -24.09 11.21
C GLN A 367 4.64 -23.19 12.27
N ILE A 368 3.92 -22.82 13.34
CA ILE A 368 4.39 -21.88 14.38
C ILE A 368 5.54 -22.50 15.18
N LYS A 369 6.72 -21.83 15.17
CA LYS A 369 7.90 -22.19 15.96
C LYS A 369 8.16 -21.23 17.12
N SER A 370 7.64 -20.00 17.08
CA SER A 370 7.69 -19.12 18.26
C SER A 370 6.50 -18.18 18.39
N ILE A 371 6.27 -17.72 19.63
CA ILE A 371 5.17 -16.81 19.98
C ILE A 371 5.79 -15.50 20.49
N THR A 372 5.46 -14.38 19.85
CA THR A 372 5.89 -13.05 20.29
C THR A 372 4.99 -12.47 21.37
N LYS A 373 5.50 -11.46 22.10
CA LYS A 373 4.75 -10.73 23.14
C LYS A 373 3.47 -10.05 22.61
N LYS A 374 3.33 -9.89 21.30
CA LYS A 374 2.22 -9.20 20.64
C LYS A 374 1.37 -10.07 19.71
N ALA A 375 1.67 -11.38 19.61
CA ALA A 375 0.96 -12.31 18.72
C ALA A 375 -0.57 -12.31 18.90
N PHE A 376 -1.03 -12.09 20.14
CA PHE A 376 -2.45 -12.06 20.51
C PHE A 376 -2.92 -10.65 20.91
N SER A 377 -2.24 -9.59 20.46
CA SER A 377 -2.57 -8.23 20.86
C SER A 377 -3.89 -7.75 20.27
N GLY A 378 -4.75 -7.19 21.12
CA GLY A 378 -6.13 -6.82 20.77
C GLY A 378 -7.16 -7.95 20.92
N LEU A 379 -6.76 -9.14 21.35
CA LEU A 379 -7.65 -10.29 21.63
C LEU A 379 -8.09 -10.33 23.11
N GLU A 380 -8.53 -9.18 23.65
CA GLU A 380 -8.78 -8.99 25.09
C GLU A 380 -9.88 -9.92 25.67
N ALA A 381 -10.78 -10.42 24.80
CA ALA A 381 -11.88 -11.33 25.16
C ALA A 381 -11.55 -12.83 24.96
N LEU A 382 -10.29 -13.18 24.67
CA LEU A 382 -9.90 -14.54 24.29
C LEU A 382 -9.79 -15.48 25.51
N GLU A 383 -10.72 -16.42 25.61
CA GLU A 383 -10.81 -17.42 26.67
C GLU A 383 -10.31 -18.81 26.23
N HIS A 384 -10.42 -19.15 24.94
CA HIS A 384 -10.08 -20.47 24.41
C HIS A 384 -9.03 -20.38 23.30
N LEU A 385 -7.84 -20.98 23.51
CA LEU A 385 -6.75 -20.99 22.53
C LEU A 385 -6.21 -22.42 22.31
N ASP A 386 -6.28 -22.92 21.08
CA ASP A 386 -5.68 -24.20 20.67
C ASP A 386 -4.44 -23.97 19.79
N LEU A 387 -3.27 -24.39 20.32
CA LEU A 387 -1.96 -24.33 19.67
C LEU A 387 -1.35 -25.73 19.44
N ASN A 388 -2.12 -26.81 19.61
CA ASN A 388 -1.65 -28.19 19.46
C ASN A 388 -1.01 -28.44 18.08
N ASN A 389 -0.14 -29.45 18.00
CA ASN A 389 0.51 -29.89 16.76
C ASN A 389 1.36 -28.80 16.06
N ASN A 390 1.71 -27.71 16.75
CA ASN A 390 2.73 -26.74 16.32
C ASN A 390 4.07 -27.07 16.98
N ALA A 391 5.17 -26.93 16.23
CA ALA A 391 6.53 -27.19 16.73
C ALA A 391 7.10 -25.99 17.51
N ILE A 392 6.36 -25.52 18.52
CA ILE A 392 6.70 -24.30 19.28
C ILE A 392 7.96 -24.55 20.11
N MET A 393 8.97 -23.72 19.87
CA MET A 393 10.31 -23.76 20.46
C MET A 393 10.55 -22.61 21.47
N SER A 394 9.93 -21.44 21.29
CA SER A 394 10.12 -20.30 22.20
C SER A 394 8.87 -19.43 22.33
N ILE A 395 8.58 -18.95 23.54
CA ILE A 395 7.43 -18.12 23.88
C ILE A 395 7.95 -16.91 24.67
N GLN A 396 7.82 -15.71 24.10
CA GLN A 396 8.36 -14.48 24.71
C GLN A 396 7.66 -14.13 26.03
N GLU A 397 8.41 -13.50 26.94
CA GLU A 397 7.93 -13.10 28.26
C GLU A 397 6.65 -12.24 28.18
N ASN A 398 5.60 -12.67 28.88
CA ASN A 398 4.28 -12.03 28.91
C ASN A 398 3.47 -12.10 27.59
N ALA A 399 3.77 -13.03 26.67
CA ALA A 399 2.97 -13.22 25.45
C ALA A 399 1.49 -13.57 25.68
N PHE A 400 1.15 -14.06 26.87
CA PHE A 400 -0.21 -14.38 27.31
C PHE A 400 -0.80 -13.35 28.30
N ALA A 401 -0.11 -12.24 28.59
CA ALA A 401 -0.51 -11.33 29.67
C ALA A 401 -1.64 -10.33 29.30
N GLN A 402 -2.12 -10.34 28.05
CA GLN A 402 -3.30 -9.56 27.62
C GLN A 402 -4.59 -10.41 27.57
N THR A 403 -4.48 -11.71 27.85
CA THR A 403 -5.52 -12.72 27.59
C THR A 403 -5.79 -13.56 28.84
N HIS A 404 -7.05 -13.77 29.20
CA HIS A 404 -7.46 -14.54 30.39
C HIS A 404 -8.07 -15.87 29.96
N PHE A 405 -7.23 -16.86 29.66
CA PHE A 405 -7.70 -18.15 29.16
C PHE A 405 -8.47 -18.95 30.22
N SER A 406 -9.62 -19.50 29.81
CA SER A 406 -10.31 -20.60 30.47
C SER A 406 -9.85 -21.97 29.95
N GLU A 407 -9.26 -22.03 28.74
CA GLU A 407 -8.73 -23.24 28.10
C GLU A 407 -7.51 -22.87 27.24
N LEU A 408 -6.33 -23.41 27.56
CA LEU A 408 -5.11 -23.25 26.74
C LEU A 408 -4.58 -24.63 26.33
N MET A 409 -4.92 -25.06 25.12
CA MET A 409 -4.45 -26.35 24.60
C MET A 409 -3.06 -26.18 23.95
N LEU A 410 -2.01 -26.48 24.71
CA LEU A 410 -0.62 -26.35 24.24
C LEU A 410 0.15 -27.67 24.46
N ASN A 411 0.47 -28.36 23.37
CA ASN A 411 1.20 -29.61 23.36
C ASN A 411 2.42 -29.51 22.42
N THR A 412 3.62 -29.44 22.98
CA THR A 412 4.90 -29.35 22.25
C THR A 412 6.03 -29.98 23.05
N SER A 413 6.88 -30.75 22.38
CA SER A 413 8.13 -31.29 22.95
C SER A 413 9.37 -30.64 22.31
N SER A 414 9.25 -29.40 21.85
CA SER A 414 10.28 -28.68 21.07
C SER A 414 10.87 -27.48 21.82
N LEU A 415 10.50 -27.25 23.08
CA LEU A 415 10.81 -26.00 23.79
C LEU A 415 12.30 -25.83 24.13
N LEU A 416 12.77 -24.60 23.96
CA LEU A 416 14.00 -24.07 24.52
C LEU A 416 13.72 -23.67 25.98
N CYS A 417 14.14 -24.49 26.93
CA CYS A 417 14.02 -24.22 28.36
C CYS A 417 15.18 -23.35 28.87
N ASP A 418 15.36 -22.20 28.23
CA ASP A 418 16.29 -21.15 28.62
C ASP A 418 15.63 -20.15 29.60
N CYS A 419 16.38 -19.13 30.04
CA CYS A 419 15.86 -18.12 30.96
C CYS A 419 14.69 -17.29 30.40
N GLN A 420 14.48 -17.23 29.07
CA GLN A 420 13.34 -16.56 28.45
C GLN A 420 12.03 -17.36 28.64
N LEU A 421 12.11 -18.65 28.98
CA LEU A 421 10.94 -19.49 29.27
C LEU A 421 10.59 -19.55 30.77
N LYS A 422 11.49 -19.12 31.68
CA LYS A 422 11.33 -19.21 33.15
C LYS A 422 9.99 -18.68 33.68
N TRP A 423 9.45 -17.61 33.09
CA TRP A 423 8.17 -17.01 33.46
C TRP A 423 6.96 -17.94 33.20
N LEU A 424 7.03 -18.79 32.17
CA LEU A 424 5.89 -19.61 31.72
C LEU A 424 5.47 -20.63 32.78
N LEU A 425 6.44 -21.22 33.47
CA LEU A 425 6.20 -22.15 34.58
C LEU A 425 5.37 -21.48 35.69
N GLN A 426 5.79 -20.30 36.14
CA GLN A 426 5.08 -19.53 37.18
C GLN A 426 3.68 -19.11 36.70
N TRP A 427 3.58 -18.57 35.48
CA TRP A 427 2.32 -18.13 34.90
C TRP A 427 1.29 -19.26 34.73
N LEU A 428 1.72 -20.49 34.37
CA LEU A 428 0.84 -21.67 34.30
C LEU A 428 0.31 -22.09 35.67
N VAL A 429 1.10 -21.95 36.74
CA VAL A 429 0.66 -22.22 38.12
C VAL A 429 -0.37 -21.19 38.57
N ASP A 430 -0.07 -19.90 38.39
CA ASP A 430 -0.92 -18.79 38.83
C ASP A 430 -2.23 -18.71 38.03
N SER A 431 -2.22 -19.11 36.75
CA SER A 431 -3.42 -19.18 35.89
C SER A 431 -4.19 -20.51 36.01
N HIS A 432 -3.66 -21.48 36.76
CA HIS A 432 -4.24 -22.83 36.97
C HIS A 432 -4.38 -23.73 35.72
N LEU A 433 -3.80 -23.35 34.57
CA LEU A 433 -3.88 -24.05 33.26
C LEU A 433 -2.99 -25.31 33.15
N GLN A 434 -2.57 -25.87 34.30
CA GLN A 434 -1.56 -26.93 34.38
C GLN A 434 -1.99 -28.29 33.79
N GLN A 435 -3.29 -28.48 33.55
CA GLN A 435 -3.87 -29.75 33.08
C GLN A 435 -4.13 -29.75 31.57
N ASP A 436 -4.24 -28.57 30.95
CA ASP A 436 -4.53 -28.39 29.52
C ASP A 436 -3.25 -28.37 28.66
N VAL A 437 -2.11 -28.18 29.33
CA VAL A 437 -0.80 -27.95 28.74
C VAL A 437 0.11 -29.16 28.98
N ASN A 438 0.55 -29.82 27.89
CA ASN A 438 1.50 -30.92 27.92
C ASN A 438 2.78 -30.53 27.18
N VAL A 439 3.72 -29.90 27.89
CA VAL A 439 4.95 -29.41 27.25
C VAL A 439 6.23 -29.91 27.91
N SER A 440 7.24 -30.14 27.07
CA SER A 440 8.58 -30.59 27.48
C SER A 440 9.70 -29.92 26.70
N CYS A 441 10.87 -29.85 27.34
CA CYS A 441 12.07 -29.27 26.77
C CYS A 441 12.64 -30.17 25.67
N ALA A 442 13.10 -29.57 24.57
CA ALA A 442 14.06 -30.18 23.65
C ALA A 442 15.50 -29.74 23.95
N HIS A 443 15.67 -28.55 24.52
CA HIS A 443 16.95 -27.93 24.82
C HIS A 443 16.91 -27.23 26.19
N PRO A 444 18.01 -27.14 26.95
CA PRO A 444 19.31 -27.80 26.74
C PRO A 444 19.23 -29.33 26.84
N GLU A 445 20.23 -30.04 26.31
CA GLU A 445 20.22 -31.52 26.20
C GLU A 445 19.95 -32.24 27.53
N TRP A 446 20.41 -31.68 28.65
CA TRP A 446 20.22 -32.26 29.99
C TRP A 446 18.80 -32.08 30.55
N LEU A 447 18.00 -31.17 29.97
CA LEU A 447 16.57 -31.04 30.21
C LEU A 447 15.72 -31.78 29.15
N ALA A 448 16.32 -32.32 28.09
CA ALA A 448 15.58 -32.90 26.97
C ALA A 448 14.60 -34.01 27.40
N GLY A 449 13.34 -33.89 26.95
CA GLY A 449 12.24 -34.78 27.31
C GLY A 449 11.61 -34.53 28.69
N GLN A 450 12.19 -33.69 29.55
CA GLN A 450 11.59 -33.32 30.83
C GLN A 450 10.43 -32.33 30.62
N SER A 451 9.31 -32.54 31.31
CA SER A 451 8.20 -31.56 31.30
C SER A 451 8.56 -30.33 32.14
N ILE A 452 8.25 -29.13 31.65
CA ILE A 452 8.64 -27.86 32.32
C ILE A 452 8.08 -27.75 33.74
N LEU A 453 6.95 -28.41 34.03
CA LEU A 453 6.31 -28.46 35.35
C LEU A 453 7.17 -29.19 36.41
N ASN A 454 8.21 -29.92 35.99
CA ASN A 454 9.14 -30.65 36.86
C ASN A 454 10.56 -30.06 36.89
N VAL A 455 10.83 -29.00 36.11
CA VAL A 455 12.15 -28.34 36.02
C VAL A 455 12.26 -27.30 37.14
N ASN A 456 13.43 -27.17 37.78
CA ASN A 456 13.58 -26.16 38.85
C ASN A 456 13.67 -24.75 38.23
N PRO A 457 13.08 -23.71 38.85
CA PRO A 457 13.17 -22.34 38.31
C PRO A 457 14.61 -21.84 38.07
N GLU A 458 15.60 -22.34 38.79
CA GLU A 458 17.02 -21.95 38.63
C GLU A 458 17.75 -22.73 37.52
N ASP A 459 17.15 -23.77 36.96
CA ASP A 459 17.71 -24.53 35.83
C ASP A 459 17.54 -23.79 34.48
N PHE A 460 16.63 -22.81 34.43
CA PHE A 460 16.35 -21.97 33.26
C PHE A 460 17.41 -20.85 33.11
N VAL A 461 18.56 -21.18 32.52
CA VAL A 461 19.68 -20.25 32.25
C VAL A 461 19.72 -19.77 30.79
N CYS A 462 20.47 -18.70 30.50
CA CYS A 462 20.67 -18.16 29.14
C CYS A 462 22.15 -18.14 28.71
N ASP A 463 22.96 -19.04 29.27
CA ASP A 463 24.39 -19.17 28.92
C ASP A 463 24.61 -19.71 27.50
N ASP A 464 23.55 -20.27 26.89
CA ASP A 464 23.50 -20.86 25.56
C ASP A 464 22.28 -20.31 24.80
N PHE A 465 22.48 -19.84 23.56
CA PHE A 465 21.44 -19.28 22.68
C PHE A 465 21.42 -19.97 21.31
N PRO A 466 20.91 -21.22 21.22
CA PRO A 466 20.96 -22.01 19.99
C PRO A 466 19.99 -21.50 18.90
N LYS A 467 19.04 -20.62 19.25
CA LYS A 467 18.17 -19.89 18.30
C LYS A 467 18.89 -18.62 17.80
N PRO A 468 18.88 -18.31 16.49
CA PRO A 468 19.64 -17.18 15.95
C PRO A 468 19.26 -15.84 16.60
N GLN A 469 20.25 -15.08 17.06
CA GLN A 469 20.07 -13.72 17.56
C GLN A 469 20.62 -12.70 16.55
N ILE A 470 19.77 -11.81 16.05
CA ILE A 470 20.17 -10.79 15.08
C ILE A 470 20.89 -9.64 15.81
N ARG A 471 22.14 -9.37 15.43
CA ARG A 471 23.00 -8.28 15.98
C ARG A 471 23.05 -7.06 15.07
N VAL A 472 22.98 -7.25 13.75
CA VAL A 472 22.90 -6.17 12.77
C VAL A 472 21.57 -6.30 12.03
N HIS A 473 20.76 -5.26 12.09
CA HIS A 473 19.52 -5.12 11.34
C HIS A 473 19.77 -4.27 10.08
N PRO A 474 18.98 -4.44 9.00
CA PRO A 474 19.07 -3.55 7.85
C PRO A 474 18.65 -2.13 8.23
N GLU A 475 19.34 -1.14 7.67
CA GLU A 475 19.02 0.28 7.86
C GLU A 475 18.04 0.77 6.78
N SER A 476 17.21 1.76 7.12
CA SER A 476 16.29 2.38 6.16
C SER A 476 17.06 3.34 5.24
N ALA A 477 16.82 3.25 3.94
CA ALA A 477 17.59 3.95 2.92
C ALA A 477 16.71 4.86 2.05
N ILE A 478 17.29 5.97 1.59
CA ILE A 478 16.74 6.81 0.54
C ILE A 478 17.70 6.71 -0.66
N ALA A 479 17.20 6.22 -1.78
CA ALA A 479 17.96 5.96 -2.99
C ALA A 479 17.54 6.92 -4.11
N LEU A 480 18.45 7.14 -5.07
CA LEU A 480 18.11 7.73 -6.36
C LEU A 480 17.80 6.61 -7.35
N LYS A 481 16.76 6.79 -8.16
CA LYS A 481 16.38 5.90 -9.26
C LYS A 481 17.60 5.60 -10.15
N GLY A 482 17.90 4.31 -10.34
CA GLY A 482 19.04 3.82 -11.13
C GLY A 482 20.34 3.55 -10.35
N ILE A 483 20.43 3.83 -9.04
CA ILE A 483 21.59 3.43 -8.23
C ILE A 483 21.46 2.01 -7.70
N ASN A 484 22.56 1.42 -7.24
CA ASN A 484 22.53 0.14 -6.51
C ASN A 484 22.42 0.41 -5.00
N VAL A 485 21.67 -0.42 -4.28
CA VAL A 485 21.47 -0.36 -2.83
C VAL A 485 21.75 -1.73 -2.23
N THR A 486 22.39 -1.76 -1.06
CA THR A 486 22.64 -3.01 -0.31
C THR A 486 22.03 -2.93 1.07
N LEU A 487 21.34 -3.99 1.49
CA LEU A 487 20.77 -4.12 2.84
C LEU A 487 21.46 -5.30 3.54
N THR A 488 22.06 -5.02 4.70
CA THR A 488 22.87 -5.99 5.45
C THR A 488 22.15 -6.45 6.71
N CYS A 489 22.28 -7.72 7.05
CA CYS A 489 21.73 -8.34 8.25
C CYS A 489 22.72 -9.37 8.80
N THR A 490 23.01 -9.34 10.10
CA THR A 490 23.95 -10.28 10.75
C THR A 490 23.32 -10.89 11.98
N ALA A 491 23.36 -12.22 12.08
CA ALA A 491 22.92 -12.99 13.23
C ALA A 491 24.06 -13.84 13.82
N VAL A 492 23.88 -14.28 15.06
CA VAL A 492 24.77 -15.21 15.77
C VAL A 492 24.00 -16.37 16.38
N SER A 493 24.68 -17.51 16.56
CA SER A 493 24.21 -18.72 17.21
C SER A 493 25.35 -19.37 17.99
N THR A 494 25.08 -19.92 19.17
CA THR A 494 26.00 -20.84 19.88
C THR A 494 25.92 -22.27 19.35
N SER A 495 24.80 -22.67 18.75
CA SER A 495 24.73 -23.95 18.03
C SER A 495 25.41 -23.83 16.66
N ASP A 496 26.12 -24.91 16.32
CA ASP A 496 26.66 -25.28 15.02
C ASP A 496 25.58 -25.52 13.92
N SER A 497 24.31 -25.59 14.30
CA SER A 497 23.18 -25.80 13.40
C SER A 497 23.19 -24.78 12.24
N PRO A 498 23.18 -25.24 10.98
CA PRO A 498 23.31 -24.35 9.82
C PRO A 498 22.17 -23.34 9.77
N MET A 499 22.53 -22.06 9.73
CA MET A 499 21.58 -20.97 9.50
C MET A 499 21.27 -20.84 8.01
N SER A 500 19.98 -20.70 7.72
CA SER A 500 19.43 -20.27 6.44
C SER A 500 18.91 -18.84 6.58
N THR A 501 18.91 -18.09 5.48
CA THR A 501 18.48 -16.69 5.42
C THR A 501 17.44 -16.50 4.34
N ALA A 502 16.49 -15.61 4.59
CA ALA A 502 15.49 -15.19 3.62
C ALA A 502 15.23 -13.69 3.78
N TRP A 503 14.92 -13.01 2.69
CA TRP A 503 14.49 -11.61 2.71
C TRP A 503 13.02 -11.53 2.32
N ARG A 504 12.28 -10.61 2.92
CA ARG A 504 10.90 -10.26 2.55
C ARG A 504 10.76 -8.76 2.30
N LYS A 505 9.88 -8.40 1.38
CA LYS A 505 9.49 -7.02 1.02
C LYS A 505 7.99 -6.89 1.20
N ASP A 506 7.54 -5.89 1.96
CA ASP A 506 6.12 -5.59 2.18
C ASP A 506 5.30 -6.84 2.57
N SER A 507 5.88 -7.61 3.49
CA SER A 507 5.43 -8.90 4.03
C SER A 507 5.63 -10.15 3.15
N GLU A 508 5.88 -10.04 1.84
CA GLU A 508 6.09 -11.18 0.91
C GLU A 508 7.57 -11.62 0.79
N ILE A 509 7.83 -12.93 0.73
CA ILE A 509 9.20 -13.48 0.66
C ILE A 509 9.78 -13.32 -0.77
N LEU A 510 11.02 -12.86 -0.84
CA LEU A 510 11.79 -12.73 -2.07
C LEU A 510 12.56 -14.02 -2.35
N TYR A 511 12.06 -14.85 -3.27
CA TYR A 511 12.68 -16.14 -3.63
C TYR A 511 13.88 -15.98 -4.57
N ASP A 512 13.78 -15.10 -5.57
CA ASP A 512 14.78 -14.92 -6.64
C ASP A 512 15.67 -13.67 -6.44
N ALA A 513 15.94 -13.31 -5.18
CA ALA A 513 16.75 -12.12 -4.86
C ALA A 513 18.26 -12.37 -4.96
N GLU A 514 19.02 -11.36 -5.41
CA GLU A 514 20.48 -11.39 -5.39
C GLU A 514 21.00 -11.18 -3.95
N VAL A 515 21.37 -12.28 -3.30
CA VAL A 515 21.77 -12.33 -1.89
C VAL A 515 23.16 -12.97 -1.74
N GLU A 516 24.10 -12.24 -1.14
CA GLU A 516 25.37 -12.79 -0.68
C GLU A 516 25.26 -13.23 0.79
N ASN A 517 25.86 -14.38 1.13
CA ASN A 517 25.84 -14.94 2.48
C ASN A 517 27.26 -15.29 2.94
N PHE A 518 27.61 -14.90 4.17
CA PHE A 518 28.93 -15.04 4.76
C PHE A 518 28.84 -15.64 6.16
N ALA A 519 29.45 -16.80 6.39
CA ALA A 519 29.57 -17.42 7.71
C ALA A 519 30.98 -17.27 8.29
N ARG A 520 31.10 -16.99 9.59
CA ARG A 520 32.37 -16.86 10.33
C ARG A 520 32.22 -17.42 11.74
N TYR A 521 33.23 -18.12 12.23
CA TYR A 521 33.32 -18.48 13.64
C TYR A 521 34.09 -17.40 14.39
N GLN A 522 33.49 -16.81 15.41
CA GLN A 522 34.20 -15.94 16.37
C GLN A 522 34.71 -16.81 17.53
N GLN A 523 35.97 -16.61 17.93
CA GLN A 523 36.66 -17.43 18.96
C GLN A 523 36.88 -16.65 20.28
N GLN A 524 36.06 -15.65 20.58
CA GLN A 524 36.05 -14.98 21.88
C GLN A 524 34.91 -15.55 22.72
N ASP A 525 35.29 -16.23 23.81
CA ASP A 525 34.41 -16.81 24.85
C ASP A 525 33.35 -17.82 24.36
N GLY A 526 33.70 -18.59 23.31
CA GLY A 526 32.90 -19.69 22.76
C GLY A 526 33.16 -19.86 21.26
N GLU A 527 32.70 -20.95 20.65
CA GLU A 527 32.59 -21.05 19.18
C GLU A 527 31.23 -20.50 18.75
N VAL A 528 31.14 -19.17 18.58
CA VAL A 528 29.92 -18.51 18.12
C VAL A 528 29.92 -18.45 16.60
N LEU A 529 28.91 -19.04 15.96
CA LEU A 529 28.69 -18.96 14.53
C LEU A 529 27.99 -17.63 14.20
N GLU A 530 28.71 -16.72 13.55
CA GLU A 530 28.20 -15.48 12.98
C GLU A 530 27.83 -15.69 11.50
N TYR A 531 26.64 -15.23 11.11
CA TYR A 531 26.12 -15.36 9.75
C TYR A 531 25.59 -14.01 9.27
N THR A 532 26.20 -13.48 8.21
CA THR A 532 25.80 -12.21 7.58
C THR A 532 25.17 -12.49 6.22
N THR A 533 24.03 -11.87 5.95
CA THR A 533 23.37 -11.85 4.64
C THR A 533 23.28 -10.42 4.13
N VAL A 534 23.55 -10.23 2.84
CA VAL A 534 23.51 -8.94 2.15
C VAL A 534 22.60 -9.09 0.93
N LEU A 535 21.46 -8.40 0.97
CA LEU A 535 20.57 -8.25 -0.18
C LEU A 535 21.08 -7.12 -1.06
N HIS A 536 21.33 -7.43 -2.34
CA HIS A 536 21.70 -6.45 -3.36
C HIS A 536 20.48 -6.10 -4.22
N LEU A 537 20.24 -4.81 -4.39
CA LEU A 537 19.21 -4.25 -5.26
C LEU A 537 19.91 -3.42 -6.34
N PHE A 538 19.89 -3.90 -7.59
CA PHE A 538 20.61 -3.28 -8.70
C PHE A 538 19.69 -2.38 -9.53
N ASN A 539 20.18 -1.20 -9.94
CA ASN A 539 19.45 -0.23 -10.77
C ASN A 539 18.04 0.09 -10.20
N VAL A 540 18.00 0.43 -8.91
CA VAL A 540 16.79 0.58 -8.08
C VAL A 540 15.75 1.50 -8.71
N ASN A 541 14.48 1.08 -8.67
CA ASN A 541 13.35 1.76 -9.27
C ASN A 541 12.14 1.81 -8.32
N PHE A 542 11.04 2.45 -8.72
CA PHE A 542 9.88 2.64 -7.84
C PHE A 542 9.19 1.33 -7.40
N THR A 543 9.30 0.21 -8.14
CA THR A 543 8.78 -1.09 -7.66
C THR A 543 9.56 -1.65 -6.47
N ASP A 544 10.78 -1.15 -6.25
CA ASP A 544 11.64 -1.53 -5.14
C ASP A 544 11.35 -0.70 -3.87
N GLU A 545 10.52 0.36 -3.94
CA GLU A 545 10.04 1.03 -2.73
C GLU A 545 9.25 0.07 -1.84
N GLY A 546 9.61 -0.02 -0.55
CA GLY A 546 8.99 -0.98 0.35
C GLY A 546 9.66 -1.11 1.71
N LYS A 547 9.09 -1.96 2.57
CA LYS A 547 9.64 -2.37 3.86
C LYS A 547 10.33 -3.73 3.71
N TYR A 548 11.65 -3.71 3.72
CA TYR A 548 12.50 -4.90 3.66
C TYR A 548 12.78 -5.46 5.05
N GLN A 549 12.84 -6.78 5.16
CA GLN A 549 13.15 -7.47 6.41
C GLN A 549 13.92 -8.76 6.12
N CYS A 550 15.05 -8.91 6.79
CA CYS A 550 15.81 -10.16 6.87
C CYS A 550 15.20 -11.10 7.92
N ILE A 551 15.11 -12.39 7.57
CA ILE A 551 14.78 -13.52 8.44
C ILE A 551 16.02 -14.42 8.51
N VAL A 552 16.36 -14.90 9.71
CA VAL A 552 17.39 -15.93 9.89
C VAL A 552 16.81 -17.12 10.67
N THR A 553 17.01 -18.33 10.14
CA THR A 553 16.37 -19.55 10.65
C THR A 553 17.38 -20.68 10.78
N ASN A 554 17.36 -21.41 11.89
CA ASN A 554 17.99 -22.74 12.01
C ASN A 554 16.98 -23.76 12.59
N HIS A 555 17.46 -24.91 13.07
CA HIS A 555 16.57 -25.95 13.64
C HIS A 555 15.82 -25.49 14.91
N PHE A 556 16.38 -24.56 15.69
CA PHE A 556 15.81 -24.03 16.93
C PHE A 556 14.88 -22.82 16.73
N GLY A 557 14.62 -22.44 15.47
CA GLY A 557 13.58 -21.49 15.08
C GLY A 557 14.06 -20.35 14.18
N SER A 558 13.13 -19.43 13.91
CA SER A 558 13.35 -18.22 13.11
C SER A 558 13.47 -16.98 14.00
N ASN A 559 14.24 -15.99 13.55
CA ASN A 559 14.29 -14.65 14.12
C ASN A 559 14.20 -13.60 13.00
N TYR A 560 13.63 -12.44 13.32
CA TYR A 560 13.19 -11.43 12.36
C TYR A 560 13.84 -10.08 12.68
N SER A 561 14.42 -9.45 11.68
CA SER A 561 15.09 -8.15 11.83
C SER A 561 14.09 -6.98 11.88
N ASN A 562 14.55 -5.78 12.22
CA ASN A 562 13.74 -4.57 12.06
C ASN A 562 13.39 -4.33 10.57
N LYS A 563 12.18 -3.82 10.32
CA LYS A 563 11.67 -3.54 8.96
C LYS A 563 12.29 -2.24 8.42
N ALA A 564 13.25 -2.35 7.52
CA ALA A 564 13.93 -1.24 6.87
C ALA A 564 13.11 -0.67 5.71
N LYS A 565 12.82 0.64 5.70
CA LYS A 565 12.13 1.28 4.57
C LYS A 565 13.15 1.68 3.50
N LEU A 566 12.98 1.20 2.27
CA LEU A 566 13.56 1.80 1.08
C LEU A 566 12.58 2.84 0.49
N THR A 567 13.07 4.03 0.21
CA THR A 567 12.36 5.10 -0.51
C THR A 567 13.18 5.48 -1.74
N VAL A 568 12.55 5.63 -2.90
CA VAL A 568 13.23 5.84 -4.18
C VAL A 568 12.80 7.17 -4.77
N ASN A 569 13.76 8.09 -4.87
CA ASN A 569 13.54 9.43 -5.41
C ASN A 569 14.10 9.55 -6.83
N GLU A 570 13.56 10.49 -7.59
CA GLU A 570 14.04 10.90 -8.91
C GLU A 570 14.39 12.39 -8.89
N LEU A 571 15.58 12.72 -9.38
CA LEU A 571 16.09 14.10 -9.44
C LEU A 571 15.17 14.99 -10.30
N PRO A 572 15.10 16.30 -10.04
CA PRO A 572 14.34 17.21 -10.88
C PRO A 572 14.85 17.22 -12.33
N SER A 573 13.94 17.22 -13.28
CA SER A 573 14.17 17.27 -14.74
C SER A 573 13.33 18.43 -15.31
N PHE A 574 13.92 19.31 -16.12
CA PHE A 574 13.18 20.44 -16.70
C PHE A 574 12.36 20.01 -17.93
N LEU A 575 11.03 20.06 -17.79
CA LEU A 575 10.08 19.95 -18.91
C LEU A 575 10.01 21.25 -19.71
N LYS A 576 10.15 22.40 -19.04
CA LYS A 576 10.28 23.74 -19.65
C LYS A 576 11.31 24.55 -18.88
N THR A 577 12.17 25.26 -19.61
CA THR A 577 13.04 26.30 -19.07
C THR A 577 12.59 27.68 -19.55
N PRO A 578 12.82 28.74 -18.77
CA PRO A 578 12.54 30.10 -19.22
C PRO A 578 13.50 30.49 -20.36
N MET A 579 13.03 31.35 -21.26
CA MET A 579 13.78 31.83 -22.43
C MET A 579 13.94 33.34 -22.38
N ASP A 580 15.05 33.85 -22.95
CA ASP A 580 15.31 35.30 -23.06
C ASP A 580 14.13 36.02 -23.74
N LEU A 581 13.65 37.09 -23.11
CA LEU A 581 12.46 37.82 -23.55
C LEU A 581 12.78 39.30 -23.74
N THR A 582 12.58 39.81 -24.95
CA THR A 582 12.64 41.25 -25.24
C THR A 582 11.24 41.81 -25.44
N ILE A 583 10.84 42.79 -24.62
CA ILE A 583 9.46 43.29 -24.57
C ILE A 583 9.39 44.82 -24.39
N ARG A 584 8.30 45.45 -24.83
CA ARG A 584 8.06 46.89 -24.63
C ARG A 584 7.47 47.19 -23.25
N THR A 585 7.84 48.32 -22.66
CA THR A 585 7.19 48.89 -21.47
C THR A 585 5.67 48.93 -21.59
N GLY A 586 4.96 48.61 -20.50
CA GLY A 586 3.50 48.55 -20.44
C GLY A 586 2.87 47.23 -20.89
N ALA A 587 3.62 46.36 -21.58
CA ALA A 587 3.15 45.02 -21.94
C ALA A 587 3.20 44.05 -20.74
N MET A 588 2.83 42.78 -20.99
CA MET A 588 2.95 41.68 -20.03
C MET A 588 4.08 40.74 -20.42
N ALA A 589 5.10 40.58 -19.57
CA ALA A 589 6.13 39.56 -19.74
C ALA A 589 5.63 38.22 -19.17
N ARG A 590 5.89 37.11 -19.86
CA ARG A 590 5.59 35.73 -19.41
C ARG A 590 6.85 34.89 -19.58
N LEU A 591 7.26 34.20 -18.52
CA LEU A 591 8.31 33.19 -18.52
C LEU A 591 7.69 31.87 -18.05
N GLU A 592 7.99 30.78 -18.74
CA GLU A 592 7.51 29.44 -18.35
C GLU A 592 8.66 28.64 -17.70
N CYS A 593 8.35 27.85 -16.69
CA CYS A 593 9.27 26.91 -16.08
C CYS A 593 8.48 25.76 -15.46
N ALA A 594 8.80 24.54 -15.91
CA ALA A 594 8.12 23.31 -15.56
C ALA A 594 9.17 22.25 -15.26
N ALA A 595 8.97 21.45 -14.21
CA ALA A 595 9.87 20.35 -13.89
C ALA A 595 9.13 19.11 -13.38
N GLU A 596 9.60 17.95 -13.81
CA GLU A 596 9.21 16.64 -13.29
C GLU A 596 10.26 16.14 -12.28
N GLY A 597 9.95 15.08 -11.54
CA GLY A 597 10.81 14.48 -10.52
C GLY A 597 9.97 13.79 -9.44
N HIS A 598 10.60 13.03 -8.56
CA HIS A 598 9.89 12.28 -7.50
C HIS A 598 10.60 12.39 -6.14
N PRO A 599 9.97 12.92 -5.08
CA PRO A 599 8.72 13.67 -5.08
C PRO A 599 8.74 14.87 -6.05
N SER A 600 7.56 15.34 -6.45
CA SER A 600 7.40 16.45 -7.41
C SER A 600 8.20 17.69 -6.98
N PRO A 601 8.97 18.32 -7.90
CA PRO A 601 9.84 19.45 -7.53
C PRO A 601 9.03 20.73 -7.30
N GLN A 602 9.38 21.44 -6.23
CA GLN A 602 8.90 22.79 -6.00
C GLN A 602 9.60 23.76 -6.96
N ILE A 603 8.82 24.50 -7.74
CA ILE A 603 9.30 25.61 -8.56
C ILE A 603 9.41 26.88 -7.70
N SER A 604 10.54 27.56 -7.81
CA SER A 604 10.81 28.86 -7.20
C SER A 604 11.56 29.77 -8.17
N TRP A 605 11.53 31.08 -7.93
CA TRP A 605 12.10 32.07 -8.84
C TRP A 605 13.04 33.03 -8.13
N GLN A 606 14.02 33.53 -8.86
CA GLN A 606 15.01 34.51 -8.44
C GLN A 606 15.10 35.67 -9.45
N LYS A 607 15.52 36.85 -9.01
CA LYS A 607 15.93 37.96 -9.88
C LYS A 607 17.34 38.41 -9.51
N ASP A 608 18.22 38.54 -10.51
CA ASP A 608 19.59 39.05 -10.41
C ASP A 608 20.44 38.39 -9.29
N GLY A 609 20.20 37.11 -8.98
CA GLY A 609 20.90 36.38 -7.92
C GLY A 609 20.52 36.74 -6.48
N GLY A 610 19.54 37.63 -6.27
CA GLY A 610 19.07 38.03 -4.93
C GLY A 610 18.20 36.95 -4.26
N THR A 611 18.34 36.73 -2.95
CA THR A 611 17.62 35.67 -2.21
C THR A 611 16.13 35.95 -1.94
N ASP A 612 15.63 37.13 -2.30
CA ASP A 612 14.27 37.61 -2.00
C ASP A 612 13.54 38.02 -3.28
N PHE A 613 12.56 37.20 -3.70
CA PHE A 613 11.87 37.38 -4.98
C PHE A 613 10.74 38.42 -4.89
N PRO A 614 10.70 39.47 -5.73
CA PRO A 614 9.80 40.60 -5.51
C PRO A 614 8.28 40.31 -5.58
N ALA A 615 7.84 39.15 -6.08
CA ALA A 615 6.41 38.83 -6.24
C ALA A 615 5.58 38.90 -4.94
N ALA A 616 6.20 38.67 -3.78
CA ALA A 616 5.50 38.79 -2.48
C ALA A 616 5.16 40.25 -2.10
N ARG A 617 5.86 41.24 -2.67
CA ARG A 617 5.64 42.69 -2.42
C ARG A 617 5.01 43.43 -3.61
N GLU A 618 5.31 43.03 -4.84
CA GLU A 618 4.95 43.79 -6.04
C GLU A 618 3.73 43.18 -6.74
N ARG A 619 2.58 43.85 -6.64
CA ARG A 619 1.27 43.39 -7.16
C ARG A 619 1.17 43.18 -8.68
N ARG A 620 2.26 43.44 -9.42
CA ARG A 620 2.37 43.20 -10.87
C ARG A 620 2.99 41.83 -11.20
N MET A 621 3.69 41.22 -10.24
CA MET A 621 4.49 40.03 -10.42
C MET A 621 3.77 38.82 -9.84
N HIS A 622 3.44 37.84 -10.68
CA HIS A 622 2.64 36.68 -10.31
C HIS A 622 3.38 35.39 -10.67
N VAL A 623 3.63 34.55 -9.65
CA VAL A 623 4.06 33.16 -9.83
C VAL A 623 2.81 32.29 -9.72
N MET A 624 2.61 31.42 -10.71
CA MET A 624 1.52 30.44 -10.77
C MET A 624 2.15 29.05 -10.93
N PRO A 625 2.46 28.35 -9.81
CA PRO A 625 3.13 27.05 -9.87
C PRO A 625 2.34 26.00 -10.64
N GLU A 626 1.01 25.97 -10.45
CA GLU A 626 0.08 25.03 -11.11
C GLU A 626 -0.02 25.21 -12.64
N ASP A 627 0.40 26.38 -13.16
CA ASP A 627 0.36 26.73 -14.59
C ASP A 627 1.77 26.74 -15.24
N ASP A 628 2.81 26.31 -14.53
CA ASP A 628 4.24 26.39 -14.93
C ASP A 628 4.74 27.82 -15.24
N VAL A 629 4.16 28.87 -14.64
CA VAL A 629 4.28 30.24 -15.17
C VAL A 629 4.68 31.27 -14.12
N PHE A 630 5.57 32.18 -14.54
CA PHE A 630 5.76 33.50 -13.93
C PHE A 630 5.40 34.59 -14.93
N PHE A 631 4.66 35.62 -14.52
CA PHE A 631 4.38 36.77 -15.38
C PHE A 631 4.46 38.11 -14.64
N ILE A 632 4.77 39.17 -15.40
CA ILE A 632 4.85 40.55 -14.95
C ILE A 632 3.87 41.38 -15.78
N ALA A 633 2.82 41.90 -15.15
CA ALA A 633 1.89 42.83 -15.78
C ALA A 633 2.47 44.26 -15.81
N ASN A 634 2.20 45.04 -16.86
CA ASN A 634 2.64 46.44 -16.99
C ASN A 634 4.16 46.60 -16.71
N VAL A 635 4.98 45.97 -17.56
CA VAL A 635 6.44 45.90 -17.43
C VAL A 635 7.09 47.29 -17.49
N LYS A 636 8.07 47.54 -16.63
CA LYS A 636 8.86 48.77 -16.50
C LYS A 636 10.34 48.50 -16.78
N ILE A 637 11.13 49.55 -17.01
CA ILE A 637 12.60 49.44 -17.14
C ILE A 637 13.26 48.81 -15.90
N GLU A 638 12.75 49.07 -14.69
CA GLU A 638 13.26 48.47 -13.44
C GLU A 638 13.02 46.95 -13.30
N ASP A 639 12.14 46.36 -14.12
CA ASP A 639 11.95 44.91 -14.16
C ASP A 639 13.05 44.21 -15.00
N MET A 640 13.86 44.95 -15.77
CA MET A 640 14.98 44.39 -16.55
C MET A 640 15.97 43.64 -15.64
N GLY A 641 16.43 42.46 -16.06
CA GLY A 641 17.36 41.63 -15.29
C GLY A 641 17.39 40.17 -15.72
N ILE A 642 18.14 39.36 -14.99
CA ILE A 642 18.19 37.89 -15.15
C ILE A 642 17.19 37.28 -14.17
N TYR A 643 16.27 36.47 -14.70
CA TYR A 643 15.30 35.68 -13.94
C TYR A 643 15.74 34.22 -13.94
N SER A 644 15.97 33.67 -12.75
CA SER A 644 16.35 32.27 -12.57
C SER A 644 15.16 31.49 -12.04
N CYS A 645 14.75 30.45 -12.77
CA CYS A 645 13.88 29.42 -12.21
C CYS A 645 14.74 28.37 -11.50
N MET A 646 14.28 27.90 -10.34
CA MET A 646 14.92 26.84 -9.57
C MET A 646 13.87 25.77 -9.24
N ALA A 647 14.14 24.52 -9.65
CA ALA A 647 13.29 23.36 -9.40
C ALA A 647 13.98 22.46 -8.38
N GLN A 648 13.35 22.20 -7.23
CA GLN A 648 13.97 21.49 -6.11
C GLN A 648 13.04 20.44 -5.47
N ASN A 649 13.59 19.26 -5.17
CA ASN A 649 12.96 18.26 -4.30
C ASN A 649 14.01 17.72 -3.31
N ILE A 650 13.68 16.63 -2.59
CA ILE A 650 14.58 15.99 -1.62
C ILE A 650 15.72 15.16 -2.24
N ALA A 651 15.70 14.92 -3.55
CA ALA A 651 16.84 14.32 -4.27
C ALA A 651 17.90 15.35 -4.68
N GLY A 652 17.49 16.59 -4.95
CA GLY A 652 18.38 17.68 -5.36
C GLY A 652 17.62 18.86 -5.98
N GLY A 653 18.34 19.71 -6.70
CA GLY A 653 17.75 20.83 -7.40
C GLY A 653 18.54 21.26 -8.64
N LEU A 654 17.82 21.82 -9.61
CA LEU A 654 18.37 22.40 -10.84
C LEU A 654 17.96 23.88 -10.96
N SER A 655 18.68 24.64 -11.78
CA SER A 655 18.33 26.03 -12.11
C SER A 655 18.50 26.32 -13.59
N ALA A 656 17.68 27.25 -14.10
CA ALA A 656 17.70 27.72 -15.49
C ALA A 656 17.40 29.22 -15.55
N ASN A 657 18.12 29.95 -16.40
CA ASN A 657 18.13 31.42 -16.42
C ASN A 657 17.56 31.98 -17.72
N ALA A 658 16.88 33.13 -17.64
CA ALA A 658 16.43 33.92 -18.78
C ALA A 658 16.61 35.43 -18.53
N THR A 659 16.93 36.17 -19.58
CA THR A 659 17.17 37.62 -19.54
C THR A 659 15.92 38.36 -19.99
N LEU A 660 15.34 39.19 -19.12
CA LEU A 660 14.25 40.10 -19.48
C LEU A 660 14.83 41.45 -19.93
N THR A 661 14.75 41.74 -21.22
CA THR A 661 15.16 43.02 -21.83
C THR A 661 13.94 43.90 -22.08
N VAL A 662 13.90 45.07 -21.45
CA VAL A 662 12.77 46.01 -21.56
C VAL A 662 13.11 47.18 -22.49
N LEU A 663 12.26 47.40 -23.49
CA LEU A 663 12.37 48.45 -24.50
C LEU A 663 11.32 49.55 -24.25
N GLU A 664 11.69 50.80 -24.48
CA GLU A 664 10.86 51.99 -24.23
C GLU A 664 10.99 52.95 -25.42
N THR A 665 9.88 53.56 -25.84
CA THR A 665 9.88 54.58 -26.90
C THR A 665 10.62 55.86 -26.45
N PRO A 666 11.15 56.68 -27.39
CA PRO A 666 11.81 57.91 -27.03
C PRO A 666 10.86 58.84 -26.26
N SER A 667 11.35 59.43 -25.17
CA SER A 667 10.54 60.28 -24.28
C SER A 667 11.34 61.48 -23.77
N PHE A 668 10.66 62.57 -23.44
CA PHE A 668 11.30 63.73 -22.79
C PHE A 668 11.38 63.48 -21.28
N VAL A 669 12.60 63.42 -20.73
CA VAL A 669 12.82 63.17 -19.29
C VAL A 669 12.34 64.34 -18.42
N ARG A 670 12.25 65.54 -19.02
CA ARG A 670 11.64 66.74 -18.45
C ARG A 670 10.88 67.49 -19.56
N PRO A 671 9.84 68.27 -19.23
CA PRO A 671 9.25 69.22 -20.18
C PRO A 671 10.34 70.10 -20.81
N LEU A 672 10.14 70.45 -22.08
CA LEU A 672 11.00 71.43 -22.75
C LEU A 672 10.63 72.83 -22.25
N GLU A 673 11.64 73.63 -21.92
CA GLU A 673 11.48 74.98 -21.37
C GLU A 673 11.91 76.04 -22.39
N ASP A 674 11.03 77.01 -22.66
CA ASP A 674 11.32 78.16 -23.52
C ASP A 674 12.41 79.04 -22.90
N ARG A 675 13.33 79.53 -23.74
CA ARG A 675 14.50 80.29 -23.29
C ARG A 675 14.44 81.73 -23.79
N THR A 676 14.61 82.67 -22.87
CA THR A 676 14.85 84.08 -23.21
C THR A 676 16.27 84.45 -22.79
N VAL A 677 16.99 85.16 -23.65
CA VAL A 677 18.32 85.73 -23.41
C VAL A 677 18.37 87.17 -23.92
N THR A 678 19.33 87.97 -23.44
CA THR A 678 19.67 89.26 -24.07
C THR A 678 20.73 89.06 -25.16
N ARG A 679 20.77 89.98 -26.12
CA ARG A 679 21.71 89.91 -27.25
C ARG A 679 23.16 89.86 -26.75
N GLY A 680 23.90 88.84 -27.16
CA GLY A 680 25.30 88.60 -26.76
C GLY A 680 25.48 87.62 -25.60
N GLU A 681 24.42 87.21 -24.91
CA GLU A 681 24.48 86.10 -23.95
C GLU A 681 24.52 84.73 -24.65
N THR A 682 24.93 83.69 -23.91
CA THR A 682 24.89 82.31 -24.40
C THR A 682 23.53 81.68 -24.09
N ALA A 683 22.80 81.25 -25.12
CA ALA A 683 21.62 80.42 -24.97
C ALA A 683 22.00 78.94 -24.81
N VAL A 684 21.25 78.22 -23.97
CA VAL A 684 21.35 76.76 -23.82
C VAL A 684 19.95 76.18 -23.92
N LEU A 685 19.74 75.33 -24.93
CA LEU A 685 18.48 74.64 -25.20
C LEU A 685 18.65 73.17 -24.81
N GLN A 686 17.79 72.67 -23.94
CA GLN A 686 17.95 71.36 -23.30
C GLN A 686 16.86 70.38 -23.75
N CYS A 687 17.28 69.24 -24.28
CA CYS A 687 16.45 68.12 -24.74
C CYS A 687 16.97 66.80 -24.16
N ILE A 688 16.72 66.54 -22.87
CA ILE A 688 17.11 65.27 -22.24
C ILE A 688 16.14 64.17 -22.72
N ALA A 689 16.68 63.15 -23.37
CA ALA A 689 15.92 62.05 -23.94
C ALA A 689 16.04 60.75 -23.11
N GLY A 690 14.90 60.12 -22.83
CA GLY A 690 14.76 58.77 -22.29
C GLY A 690 14.36 57.78 -23.39
N GLY A 691 14.21 56.50 -23.03
CA GLY A 691 13.90 55.42 -23.96
C GLY A 691 14.99 54.33 -24.04
N SER A 692 14.57 53.13 -24.41
CA SER A 692 15.40 51.92 -24.49
C SER A 692 15.14 51.20 -25.83
N PRO A 693 16.12 51.06 -26.74
CA PRO A 693 17.49 51.56 -26.65
C PRO A 693 17.55 53.10 -26.64
N ALA A 694 18.65 53.66 -26.12
CA ALA A 694 18.84 55.11 -26.03
C ALA A 694 18.65 55.79 -27.41
N PRO A 695 17.82 56.83 -27.50
CA PRO A 695 17.48 57.45 -28.79
C PRO A 695 18.62 58.33 -29.33
N ARG A 696 18.66 58.47 -30.66
CA ARG A 696 19.51 59.43 -31.37
C ARG A 696 18.74 60.73 -31.58
N LEU A 697 19.39 61.86 -31.25
CA LEU A 697 18.83 63.20 -31.33
C LEU A 697 19.33 63.98 -32.54
N ASN A 698 18.43 64.76 -33.13
CA ASN A 698 18.69 65.74 -34.18
C ASN A 698 17.93 67.04 -33.89
N TRP A 699 18.47 68.19 -34.32
CA TRP A 699 17.88 69.51 -34.11
C TRP A 699 17.51 70.19 -35.43
N THR A 700 16.43 70.96 -35.40
CA THR A 700 15.88 71.72 -36.52
C THR A 700 15.45 73.11 -36.03
N LYS A 701 15.45 74.14 -36.88
CA LYS A 701 15.06 75.51 -36.53
C LYS A 701 14.01 76.02 -37.52
N ASP A 702 12.95 76.62 -37.00
CA ASP A 702 11.83 77.19 -37.76
C ASP A 702 11.27 76.21 -38.81
N ASP A 703 11.13 74.95 -38.35
CA ASP A 703 10.71 73.76 -39.11
C ASP A 703 11.58 73.38 -40.34
N GLY A 704 12.75 74.01 -40.49
CA GLY A 704 13.81 73.67 -41.44
C GLY A 704 15.06 73.05 -40.79
N PRO A 705 16.06 72.61 -41.60
CA PRO A 705 17.32 72.09 -41.08
C PRO A 705 18.08 73.17 -40.30
N LEU A 706 18.58 72.84 -39.10
CA LEU A 706 19.38 73.77 -38.32
C LEU A 706 20.70 74.08 -39.05
N THR A 707 20.90 75.34 -39.41
CA THR A 707 22.13 75.82 -40.06
C THR A 707 23.19 76.05 -38.98
N VAL A 708 23.97 75.01 -38.69
CA VAL A 708 25.04 75.04 -37.67
C VAL A 708 26.15 76.00 -38.09
N THR A 709 26.49 76.94 -37.21
CA THR A 709 27.62 77.89 -37.36
C THR A 709 28.67 77.65 -36.27
N GLU A 710 29.82 78.34 -36.34
CA GLU A 710 30.85 78.30 -35.28
C GLU A 710 30.34 78.80 -33.90
N ARG A 711 29.17 79.45 -33.85
CA ARG A 711 28.49 79.84 -32.60
C ARG A 711 27.67 78.71 -31.96
N HIS A 712 27.41 77.61 -32.69
CA HIS A 712 26.55 76.50 -32.27
C HIS A 712 27.38 75.28 -31.80
N PHE A 713 27.21 74.86 -30.55
CA PHE A 713 27.89 73.71 -29.96
C PHE A 713 26.88 72.67 -29.46
N PHE A 714 27.16 71.38 -29.72
CA PHE A 714 26.36 70.26 -29.23
C PHE A 714 27.09 69.53 -28.11
N ALA A 715 26.39 69.25 -27.00
CA ALA A 715 26.92 68.50 -25.87
C ALA A 715 25.96 67.40 -25.42
N ALA A 716 26.47 66.48 -24.58
CA ALA A 716 25.72 65.33 -24.04
C ALA A 716 24.96 64.53 -25.12
N ALA A 717 25.68 64.01 -26.14
CA ALA A 717 25.09 63.27 -27.26
C ALA A 717 23.91 64.00 -27.96
N ASN A 718 24.12 65.29 -28.24
CA ASN A 718 23.15 66.23 -28.82
C ASN A 718 21.94 66.56 -27.93
N GLN A 719 21.93 66.19 -26.64
CA GLN A 719 20.86 66.58 -25.69
C GLN A 719 20.95 68.05 -25.25
N LEU A 720 22.09 68.71 -25.47
CA LEU A 720 22.25 70.15 -25.27
C LEU A 720 22.66 70.81 -26.59
N LEU A 721 21.94 71.85 -26.98
CA LEU A 721 22.33 72.79 -28.01
C LEU A 721 22.66 74.13 -27.36
N ILE A 722 23.91 74.56 -27.50
CA ILE A 722 24.47 75.78 -26.91
C ILE A 722 24.74 76.77 -28.06
N ILE A 723 24.27 78.01 -27.92
CA ILE A 723 24.45 79.07 -28.91
C ILE A 723 25.14 80.24 -28.22
N VAL A 724 26.39 80.50 -28.57
CA VAL A 724 27.22 81.58 -28.00
C VAL A 724 27.00 82.87 -28.79
N ASP A 725 27.07 84.03 -28.11
CA ASP A 725 26.82 85.35 -28.70
C ASP A 725 25.48 85.39 -29.46
N ALA A 726 24.38 85.21 -28.72
CA ALA A 726 23.05 85.08 -29.30
C ALA A 726 22.61 86.37 -30.04
N GLY A 727 22.39 86.24 -31.33
CA GLY A 727 21.90 87.29 -32.22
C GLY A 727 20.38 87.26 -32.38
N LEU A 728 19.81 88.30 -32.99
CA LEU A 728 18.36 88.37 -33.24
C LEU A 728 17.92 87.33 -34.30
N GLU A 729 18.85 86.85 -35.12
CA GLU A 729 18.66 85.77 -36.09
C GLU A 729 18.57 84.37 -35.47
N ASP A 730 19.11 84.19 -34.26
CA ASP A 730 18.99 82.93 -33.51
C ASP A 730 17.61 82.77 -32.87
N ALA A 731 16.85 83.86 -32.69
CA ALA A 731 15.48 83.77 -32.20
C ALA A 731 14.62 82.91 -33.13
N GLY A 732 13.76 82.06 -32.57
CA GLY A 732 12.94 81.12 -33.36
C GLY A 732 12.52 79.85 -32.62
N LYS A 733 11.87 78.95 -33.36
CA LYS A 733 11.33 77.67 -32.89
C LYS A 733 12.36 76.56 -33.14
N TYR A 734 13.06 76.13 -32.10
CA TYR A 734 13.96 74.98 -32.16
C TYR A 734 13.17 73.71 -31.91
N THR A 735 13.22 72.77 -32.85
CA THR A 735 12.56 71.47 -32.74
C THR A 735 13.60 70.38 -32.53
N CYS A 736 13.56 69.74 -31.37
CA CYS A 736 14.31 68.54 -31.05
C CYS A 736 13.55 67.31 -31.56
N ILE A 737 14.26 66.41 -32.25
CA ILE A 737 13.74 65.17 -32.83
C ILE A 737 14.57 64.01 -32.27
N MET A 738 13.95 63.11 -31.51
CA MET A 738 14.62 61.96 -30.90
C MET A 738 14.05 60.64 -31.46
N SER A 739 14.90 59.66 -31.75
CA SER A 739 14.49 58.43 -32.44
C SER A 739 15.24 57.18 -31.97
N ASN A 740 14.52 56.08 -31.75
CA ASN A 740 15.10 54.75 -31.53
C ASN A 740 14.37 53.70 -32.38
N THR A 741 14.63 52.41 -32.15
CA THR A 741 14.03 51.30 -32.91
C THR A 741 12.52 51.13 -32.72
N LEU A 742 11.91 51.76 -31.71
CA LEU A 742 10.47 51.71 -31.43
C LEU A 742 9.69 52.93 -31.93
N GLY A 743 10.34 54.04 -32.27
CA GLY A 743 9.62 55.25 -32.68
C GLY A 743 10.47 56.51 -32.80
N THR A 744 9.79 57.64 -33.01
CA THR A 744 10.39 58.98 -33.08
C THR A 744 9.46 59.97 -32.39
N GLU A 745 10.01 60.75 -31.46
CA GLU A 745 9.29 61.75 -30.67
C GLU A 745 9.86 63.16 -30.97
N ARG A 746 9.02 64.20 -30.85
CA ARG A 746 9.36 65.59 -31.22
C ARG A 746 8.83 66.60 -30.21
N GLY A 747 9.60 67.66 -30.01
CA GLY A 747 9.24 68.74 -29.10
C GLY A 747 9.92 70.04 -29.48
N HIS A 748 9.34 71.15 -29.02
CA HIS A 748 9.72 72.50 -29.42
C HIS A 748 10.22 73.31 -28.22
N ILE A 749 11.19 74.19 -28.47
CA ILE A 749 11.67 75.24 -27.58
C ILE A 749 11.66 76.55 -28.37
N TYR A 750 11.01 77.59 -27.85
CA TYR A 750 11.13 78.93 -28.40
C TYR A 750 12.32 79.65 -27.76
N LEU A 751 13.23 80.15 -28.60
CA LEU A 751 14.32 81.03 -28.20
C LEU A 751 13.95 82.48 -28.51
N ASN A 752 13.88 83.33 -27.49
CA ASN A 752 13.68 84.77 -27.60
C ASN A 752 14.99 85.51 -27.29
N VAL A 753 15.33 86.52 -28.09
CA VAL A 753 16.54 87.34 -27.91
C VAL A 753 16.15 88.83 -27.79
N LEU A 754 16.50 89.44 -26.66
CA LEU A 754 16.12 90.82 -26.30
C LEU A 754 17.22 91.83 -26.65
N SER A 755 16.82 93.01 -27.15
CA SER A 755 17.72 94.15 -27.41
C SER A 755 17.85 95.06 -26.20
N SER A 756 19.09 95.48 -25.89
CA SER A 756 19.37 96.47 -24.84
C SER A 756 19.15 97.92 -25.33
N GLN A 757 18.80 98.81 -24.40
CA GLN A 757 18.75 100.26 -24.60
C GLN A 757 19.45 100.98 -23.44
N ASN A 758 20.12 102.09 -23.76
CA ASN A 758 20.71 103.03 -22.81
C ASN A 758 20.01 104.39 -22.94
N CYS A 759 19.97 105.16 -21.84
CA CYS A 759 19.66 106.58 -21.81
C CYS A 759 20.58 107.26 -20.80
N ASP A 760 21.01 108.49 -21.08
CA ASP A 760 22.18 109.10 -20.43
C ASP A 760 22.01 110.61 -20.18
N SER A 761 22.70 111.09 -19.14
CA SER A 761 23.11 112.46 -18.83
C SER A 761 22.07 113.52 -18.43
N SER A 762 22.32 114.13 -17.25
CA SER A 762 22.35 115.58 -17.11
C SER A 762 23.22 116.01 -15.91
N GLN A 763 24.44 116.49 -16.20
CA GLN A 763 25.36 117.42 -15.49
C GLN A 763 25.21 117.63 -13.95
N SER A 764 26.29 117.77 -13.16
CA SER A 764 27.60 118.40 -13.46
C SER A 764 28.81 117.78 -12.74
N GLY A 765 30.04 118.07 -13.22
CA GLY A 765 31.31 117.75 -12.54
C GLY A 765 31.64 118.65 -11.32
N ILE A 766 32.83 118.61 -10.72
CA ILE A 766 34.14 118.08 -11.20
C ILE A 766 34.90 117.32 -10.08
N LEU A 767 35.77 116.40 -10.52
CA LEU A 767 36.75 115.54 -9.81
C LEU A 767 37.47 116.10 -8.56
N HIS A 768 37.68 115.23 -7.57
CA HIS A 768 39.03 114.76 -7.18
C HIS A 768 38.95 113.33 -6.58
N GLU A 769 40.10 112.68 -6.36
CA GLU A 769 40.20 111.27 -5.91
C GLU A 769 39.91 111.07 -4.42
N GLU A 770 39.33 109.91 -4.06
CA GLU A 770 39.73 109.08 -2.90
C GLU A 770 39.07 107.67 -2.97
N ASP A 771 39.56 106.72 -2.15
CA ASP A 771 39.29 105.27 -2.26
C ASP A 771 37.97 104.77 -1.60
N GLY A 772 37.62 103.49 -1.83
CA GLY A 772 36.75 102.74 -0.88
C GLY A 772 35.88 101.61 -1.45
N TRP A 773 36.42 100.39 -1.59
CA TRP A 773 35.69 99.22 -2.09
C TRP A 773 34.64 98.66 -1.10
N THR A 774 33.46 98.27 -1.60
CA THR A 774 32.49 97.43 -0.84
C THR A 774 32.69 95.95 -1.14
N THR A 775 33.04 95.16 -0.12
CA THR A 775 33.35 93.73 -0.25
C THR A 775 32.10 92.83 -0.20
N VAL A 776 31.91 91.99 -1.22
CA VAL A 776 30.98 90.84 -1.17
C VAL A 776 31.80 89.55 -1.22
N GLY A 777 31.68 88.71 -0.18
CA GLY A 777 32.40 87.44 -0.10
C GLY A 777 31.59 86.28 -0.68
N ILE A 778 32.19 85.54 -1.62
CA ILE A 778 31.60 84.32 -2.20
C ILE A 778 31.94 83.11 -1.32
N VAL A 779 30.95 82.26 -1.03
CA VAL A 779 31.15 80.94 -0.41
C VAL A 779 30.92 79.87 -1.48
N ILE A 780 31.86 78.93 -1.59
CA ILE A 780 31.74 77.77 -2.48
C ILE A 780 31.63 76.51 -1.62
N ILE A 781 30.62 75.71 -1.90
CA ILE A 781 30.42 74.38 -1.32
C ILE A 781 30.60 73.37 -2.46
N VAL A 782 31.51 72.41 -2.27
CA VAL A 782 31.66 71.27 -3.19
C VAL A 782 31.21 70.01 -2.45
N VAL A 783 30.31 69.27 -3.10
CA VAL A 783 29.81 67.98 -2.62
C VAL A 783 30.43 66.90 -3.52
N VAL A 784 31.24 66.03 -2.93
CA VAL A 784 31.84 64.89 -3.65
C VAL A 784 31.15 63.62 -3.19
N CYS A 785 30.69 62.82 -4.15
CA CYS A 785 30.08 61.52 -3.92
C CYS A 785 31.06 60.43 -4.37
N CYS A 786 31.47 59.57 -3.44
CA CYS A 786 32.37 58.45 -3.73
C CYS A 786 31.63 57.13 -3.54
N VAL A 787 31.69 56.26 -4.55
CA VAL A 787 31.14 54.90 -4.48
C VAL A 787 32.23 53.95 -3.98
N VAL A 788 31.98 53.25 -2.87
CA VAL A 788 32.83 52.15 -2.40
C VAL A 788 31.90 50.99 -2.01
N GLY A 789 31.85 49.97 -2.86
CA GLY A 789 30.84 48.91 -2.72
C GLY A 789 29.43 49.43 -3.02
N THR A 790 28.43 48.93 -2.29
CA THR A 790 26.99 49.13 -2.53
C THR A 790 26.38 50.32 -1.77
N SER A 791 27.19 51.15 -1.12
CA SER A 791 26.72 52.31 -0.31
C SER A 791 27.35 53.62 -0.77
N LEU A 792 26.55 54.69 -0.78
CA LEU A 792 26.99 56.06 -1.07
C LEU A 792 27.31 56.80 0.23
N VAL A 793 28.47 57.45 0.29
CA VAL A 793 28.85 58.34 1.41
C VAL A 793 29.15 59.73 0.86
N TRP A 794 28.57 60.74 1.51
CA TRP A 794 28.70 62.15 1.14
C TRP A 794 29.76 62.85 1.99
N VAL A 795 30.66 63.59 1.35
CA VAL A 795 31.60 64.48 2.04
C VAL A 795 31.37 65.91 1.54
N ILE A 796 31.21 66.83 2.49
CA ILE A 796 30.99 68.27 2.23
C ILE A 796 32.24 69.03 2.67
N VAL A 797 32.80 69.84 1.77
CA VAL A 797 33.93 70.72 2.08
C VAL A 797 33.52 72.17 1.79
N ILE A 798 33.78 73.06 2.74
CA ILE A 798 33.45 74.49 2.69
C ILE A 798 34.75 75.29 2.67
N TYR A 799 34.88 76.25 1.75
CA TYR A 799 36.10 77.06 1.60
C TYR A 799 35.83 78.54 1.91
N HIS A 800 36.68 79.15 2.75
CA HIS A 800 36.65 80.56 3.09
C HIS A 800 38.02 81.21 2.83
N MET A 801 38.08 82.13 1.87
CA MET A 801 39.28 82.97 1.69
C MET A 801 39.25 84.17 2.65
N ARG A 802 40.23 84.24 3.56
CA ARG A 802 40.56 85.44 4.32
C ARG A 802 41.96 85.92 3.91
N ARG A 803 42.05 87.13 3.34
CA ARG A 803 43.30 87.90 3.36
C ARG A 803 43.50 88.48 4.77
N LYS A 804 44.76 88.65 5.18
CA LYS A 804 45.20 89.22 6.46
C LYS A 804 46.16 90.40 6.20
N SER A 805 46.18 91.34 7.14
CA SER A 805 47.31 92.22 7.42
C SER A 805 47.32 92.53 8.92
N GLU A 806 48.46 92.26 9.56
CA GLU A 806 49.16 93.03 10.62
C GLU A 806 48.38 93.77 11.75
N ASP A 807 48.84 93.76 13.02
CA ASP A 807 49.79 92.86 13.71
C ASP A 807 49.72 93.03 15.26
N TYR A 808 50.62 92.35 15.99
CA TYR A 808 50.88 92.32 17.44
C TYR A 808 49.87 91.53 18.31
N SER A 809 50.28 90.78 19.36
CA SER A 809 51.62 90.66 19.98
C SER A 809 51.98 89.24 20.45
N ILE A 810 53.23 88.82 20.15
CA ILE A 810 54.23 88.10 20.99
C ILE A 810 53.71 87.59 22.37
N THR A 811 53.77 86.31 22.76
CA THR A 811 55.00 85.49 23.03
C THR A 811 54.89 83.97 22.74
N ASN A 812 55.97 83.40 22.16
CA ASN A 812 56.85 82.30 22.65
C ASN A 812 56.33 81.26 23.68
N THR A 813 56.76 79.98 23.67
CA THR A 813 57.77 79.26 22.85
C THR A 813 57.52 77.72 22.79
N GLU A 814 58.36 77.00 22.01
CA GLU A 814 58.67 75.55 22.10
C GLU A 814 57.60 74.54 21.56
N GLU A 815 57.95 73.46 20.85
CA GLU A 815 59.21 73.15 20.13
C GLU A 815 58.93 72.24 18.90
N MET A 816 59.96 71.61 18.29
CA MET A 816 59.94 71.14 16.90
C MET A 816 60.41 69.68 16.70
N ASN A 817 59.98 69.06 15.60
CA ASN A 817 60.56 67.90 14.87
C ASN A 817 60.02 66.47 15.07
N LEU A 818 60.03 65.77 13.92
CA LEU A 818 59.92 64.32 13.64
C LEU A 818 61.37 63.72 13.54
N PRO A 819 61.65 62.42 13.25
CA PRO A 819 60.77 61.34 12.74
C PRO A 819 61.00 59.88 13.24
N ALA A 820 60.13 58.97 12.76
CA ALA A 820 60.35 57.54 12.41
C ALA A 820 60.46 56.40 13.48
N ASP A 821 60.08 55.20 13.00
CA ASP A 821 60.43 53.82 13.37
C ASP A 821 59.90 53.06 14.63
N ILE A 822 58.82 52.28 14.40
CA ILE A 822 58.52 50.86 14.78
C ILE A 822 58.58 50.42 16.31
N PRO A 823 58.24 49.18 16.73
CA PRO A 823 57.03 48.95 17.54
C PRO A 823 57.23 48.34 18.96
N SER A 824 56.18 48.39 19.82
CA SER A 824 55.62 47.25 20.60
C SER A 824 54.68 47.67 21.78
N TYR A 825 53.81 46.73 22.21
CA TYR A 825 53.28 46.41 23.58
C TYR A 825 53.24 47.45 24.73
N LEU A 826 52.33 47.41 25.73
CA LEU A 826 51.25 46.47 26.12
C LEU A 826 50.23 47.14 27.08
N SER A 827 48.93 46.88 26.95
CA SER A 827 47.95 46.69 28.05
C SER A 827 46.54 46.48 27.48
N SER A 828 45.68 45.60 28.00
CA SER A 828 45.89 44.50 28.96
C SER A 828 44.98 43.32 28.60
N GLN A 829 45.38 42.10 28.94
CA GLN A 829 44.59 40.87 28.80
C GLN A 829 44.36 40.20 30.17
N GLY A 830 43.35 39.34 30.27
CA GLY A 830 43.06 38.55 31.45
C GLY A 830 42.00 37.47 31.17
N THR A 831 42.45 36.25 30.92
CA THR A 831 41.60 35.07 30.63
C THR A 831 41.97 33.89 31.54
N LEU A 832 40.99 33.01 31.76
CA LEU A 832 41.14 31.56 32.04
C LEU A 832 41.68 31.07 33.42
N SER A 833 40.75 30.39 34.13
CA SER A 833 40.86 29.04 34.76
C SER A 833 41.70 28.73 36.03
N GLU A 834 41.25 27.63 36.68
CA GLU A 834 41.98 26.69 37.59
C GLU A 834 42.24 27.08 39.07
N PRO A 835 42.51 26.12 40.02
CA PRO A 835 42.52 24.63 39.94
C PRO A 835 41.97 23.80 41.16
N GLN A 836 42.04 22.45 41.02
CA GLN A 836 42.22 21.35 42.02
C GLN A 836 41.10 20.72 42.91
N GLU A 837 41.04 19.37 42.81
CA GLU A 837 40.83 18.23 43.75
C GLU A 837 40.09 18.32 45.11
N GLY A 838 39.28 17.28 45.42
CA GLY A 838 39.20 16.71 46.80
C GLY A 838 37.89 16.05 47.32
N TYR A 839 37.94 14.73 47.57
CA TYR A 839 37.20 13.94 48.60
C TYR A 839 35.66 13.65 48.58
N SER A 840 35.37 12.33 48.46
CA SER A 840 34.43 11.46 49.23
C SER A 840 32.89 11.58 49.22
N ASN A 841 32.28 10.50 48.70
CA ASN A 841 31.23 9.62 49.28
C ASN A 841 29.78 10.07 49.62
N SER A 842 28.86 9.25 49.09
CA SER A 842 27.73 8.55 49.76
C SER A 842 26.33 9.20 49.89
N GLU A 843 25.34 8.29 49.88
CA GLU A 843 23.88 8.40 50.13
C GLU A 843 23.08 9.24 49.09
N ALA A 844 22.06 8.73 48.36
CA ALA A 844 20.94 7.81 48.61
C ALA A 844 19.69 8.48 49.22
N GLY A 845 18.50 8.23 48.64
CA GLY A 845 17.21 8.76 49.12
C GLY A 845 16.18 8.98 48.01
N SER A 846 15.10 8.20 48.02
CA SER A 846 14.07 8.09 46.96
C SER A 846 12.73 8.78 47.30
N HIS A 847 11.73 8.63 46.40
CA HIS A 847 10.27 8.93 46.55
C HIS A 847 9.83 10.39 46.25
N GLN A 848 8.94 10.66 45.26
CA GLN A 848 7.47 10.39 45.14
C GLN A 848 6.60 11.39 45.93
N GLN A 849 5.41 11.87 45.51
CA GLN A 849 4.62 11.76 44.25
C GLN A 849 3.45 12.80 44.29
N LEU A 850 2.55 12.79 43.28
CA LEU A 850 1.14 13.26 43.29
C LEU A 850 0.80 14.74 42.96
N MET A 851 -0.39 14.89 42.36
CA MET A 851 -1.14 16.11 41.98
C MET A 851 -2.52 16.12 42.73
N PRO A 852 -3.58 16.90 42.37
CA PRO A 852 -3.62 18.21 41.66
C PRO A 852 -4.12 19.53 42.34
N PRO A 853 -5.37 19.73 42.84
CA PRO A 853 -6.21 20.80 42.26
C PRO A 853 -6.84 21.84 43.22
N ALA A 854 -7.10 23.07 42.73
CA ALA A 854 -8.28 23.88 43.12
C ALA A 854 -8.52 25.13 42.24
N ASN A 855 -9.78 25.60 42.19
CA ASN A 855 -10.24 26.83 41.53
C ASN A 855 -10.31 28.05 42.49
N GLY A 856 -10.40 29.27 41.95
CA GLY A 856 -10.74 30.50 42.70
C GLY A 856 -11.48 31.55 41.86
N TYR A 857 -12.64 32.02 42.32
CA TYR A 857 -13.51 33.03 41.68
C TYR A 857 -13.36 34.43 42.32
N VAL A 858 -13.85 35.51 41.66
CA VAL A 858 -14.86 36.49 42.20
C VAL A 858 -15.22 37.62 41.19
N HIS A 859 -16.42 38.20 41.31
CA HIS A 859 -17.11 39.12 40.38
C HIS A 859 -16.93 40.64 40.61
N LYS A 860 -17.20 41.45 39.54
CA LYS A 860 -18.23 42.55 39.42
C LYS A 860 -18.02 43.37 38.12
N GLY A 861 -19.01 43.95 37.41
CA GLY A 861 -20.49 43.83 37.44
C GLY A 861 -21.25 45.03 36.78
N ALA A 862 -22.36 44.76 36.06
CA ALA A 862 -23.41 45.70 35.56
C ALA A 862 -23.03 46.66 34.36
N ASP A 863 -23.94 47.21 33.53
CA ASP A 863 -25.43 47.12 33.48
C ASP A 863 -26.07 47.43 32.08
N SER A 864 -27.31 46.97 31.84
CA SER A 864 -28.32 47.37 30.80
C SER A 864 -28.02 47.20 29.28
N GLY A 865 -28.98 46.87 28.39
CA GLY A 865 -30.37 46.42 28.59
C GLY A 865 -31.24 46.28 27.29
N THR A 866 -32.36 45.53 27.39
CA THR A 866 -33.51 45.37 26.44
C THR A 866 -33.34 44.45 25.18
N GLY A 867 -34.42 43.71 24.84
CA GLY A 867 -34.53 42.69 23.76
C GLY A 867 -35.63 43.01 22.72
N PRO A 868 -36.38 42.03 22.11
CA PRO A 868 -36.86 40.77 22.71
C PRO A 868 -36.72 39.47 21.83
N LEU A 869 -37.34 38.36 22.27
CA LEU A 869 -37.30 36.98 21.72
C LEU A 869 -38.47 36.63 20.77
N VAL A 870 -38.26 35.66 19.86
CA VAL A 870 -39.06 34.42 19.50
C VAL A 870 -38.09 33.56 18.64
N ILE A 871 -37.65 32.31 18.90
CA ILE A 871 -38.23 30.98 19.24
C ILE A 871 -38.58 30.08 18.02
N CYS A 872 -37.81 28.98 17.88
CA CYS A 872 -38.07 27.66 17.23
C CYS A 872 -37.94 27.35 15.71
N SER A 873 -37.43 26.12 15.50
CA SER A 873 -37.67 25.08 14.45
C SER A 873 -37.26 25.25 12.97
N ASP A 874 -36.21 24.49 12.61
CA ASP A 874 -36.14 23.45 11.57
C ASP A 874 -36.48 23.69 10.07
N CYS A 875 -35.55 23.17 9.24
CA CYS A 875 -35.73 22.49 7.94
C CYS A 875 -35.86 23.26 6.59
N TYR A 876 -35.11 22.71 5.61
CA TYR A 876 -35.20 22.79 4.15
C TYR A 876 -34.96 24.12 3.37
N ASP A 877 -33.80 24.13 2.69
CA ASP A 877 -33.59 24.40 1.25
C ASP A 877 -33.96 25.72 0.53
N ASN A 878 -32.92 26.19 -0.19
CA ASN A 878 -32.89 26.55 -1.62
C ASN A 878 -32.88 28.01 -2.16
N ALA A 879 -32.00 28.17 -3.16
CA ALA A 879 -32.06 29.00 -4.38
C ALA A 879 -31.91 30.54 -4.35
N ASN A 880 -30.83 31.02 -4.99
CA ASN A 880 -30.77 31.87 -6.22
C ASN A 880 -29.48 32.72 -6.21
N ILE A 881 -28.50 32.66 -7.13
CA ILE A 881 -28.44 32.58 -8.61
C ILE A 881 -28.59 33.94 -9.33
N TYR A 882 -27.45 34.42 -9.85
CA TYR A 882 -27.24 35.31 -11.01
C TYR A 882 -25.80 35.00 -11.50
N SER A 883 -25.49 34.20 -12.54
CA SER A 883 -25.91 34.14 -13.96
C SER A 883 -25.06 34.98 -14.92
N ARG A 884 -24.22 34.33 -15.76
CA ARG A 884 -23.91 34.64 -17.18
C ARG A 884 -22.92 33.61 -17.75
N THR A 885 -23.37 32.66 -18.59
CA THR A 885 -23.28 32.65 -20.09
C THR A 885 -21.86 32.50 -20.64
N ARG A 886 -21.55 31.70 -21.68
CA ARG A 886 -22.34 30.98 -22.74
C ARG A 886 -21.36 29.96 -23.40
N GLU A 887 -21.65 28.94 -24.23
CA GLU A 887 -22.82 28.21 -24.82
C GLU A 887 -22.23 26.85 -25.32
N TYR A 888 -22.88 25.70 -25.56
CA TYR A 888 -24.12 25.34 -26.29
C TYR A 888 -24.79 24.06 -25.72
N CYS A 889 -25.99 23.73 -26.21
CA CYS A 889 -26.87 22.60 -25.84
C CYS A 889 -27.58 22.04 -27.12
N PRO A 890 -28.57 21.10 -27.11
CA PRO A 890 -29.27 20.35 -26.03
C PRO A 890 -29.16 18.79 -26.23
N TYR A 891 -29.78 17.81 -25.52
CA TYR A 891 -31.09 17.63 -24.83
C TYR A 891 -32.31 17.61 -25.80
N ALA A 892 -33.45 16.90 -25.60
CA ALA A 892 -33.88 15.86 -24.64
C ALA A 892 -35.22 15.17 -25.07
N TYR A 893 -35.69 14.21 -24.25
CA TYR A 893 -37.10 13.74 -24.04
C TYR A 893 -37.81 12.76 -25.00
N ILE A 894 -38.67 11.95 -24.36
CA ILE A 894 -39.71 11.04 -24.90
C ILE A 894 -40.92 11.14 -23.94
N THR A 895 -42.16 11.24 -24.45
CA THR A 895 -43.42 10.90 -23.73
C THR A 895 -44.59 10.76 -24.73
N GLU A 896 -45.34 9.66 -24.58
CA GLU A 896 -46.81 9.48 -24.80
C GLU A 896 -47.51 10.06 -26.05
N GLU A 897 -48.03 9.21 -26.95
CA GLU A 897 -49.46 8.76 -26.94
C GLU A 897 -49.71 7.62 -27.98
N ASP A 898 -50.89 6.99 -27.90
CA ASP A 898 -51.38 5.74 -28.55
C ASP A 898 -52.18 6.01 -29.87
N PRO A 899 -52.82 5.04 -30.60
CA PRO A 899 -52.77 3.57 -30.59
C PRO A 899 -52.77 2.89 -32.01
N LEU A 900 -53.05 1.56 -32.04
CA LEU A 900 -53.74 0.74 -33.09
C LEU A 900 -52.97 -0.09 -34.17
N ASP A 901 -53.40 -1.36 -34.20
CA ASP A 901 -53.63 -2.29 -35.34
C ASP A 901 -52.54 -3.12 -36.09
N HIS A 902 -52.66 -4.44 -35.85
CA HIS A 902 -52.79 -5.55 -36.83
C HIS A 902 -51.64 -6.05 -37.75
N THR A 903 -51.34 -7.35 -37.54
CA THR A 903 -51.20 -8.47 -38.51
C THR A 903 -49.83 -8.91 -39.12
N LEU A 904 -49.47 -10.15 -38.73
CA LEU A 904 -49.11 -11.32 -39.57
C LEU A 904 -47.86 -11.35 -40.49
N SER A 905 -46.95 -12.29 -40.14
CA SER A 905 -46.35 -13.31 -41.04
C SER A 905 -45.31 -12.86 -42.10
N SER A 906 -44.52 -13.74 -42.76
CA SER A 906 -43.82 -15.00 -42.39
C SER A 906 -42.81 -15.37 -43.51
N LEU A 907 -42.10 -16.52 -43.37
CA LEU A 907 -41.12 -17.11 -44.33
C LEU A 907 -39.78 -16.33 -44.45
N MET A 908 -38.56 -16.87 -44.62
CA MET A 908 -37.91 -18.19 -44.85
C MET A 908 -37.03 -18.18 -46.13
N VAL A 909 -36.05 -19.11 -46.19
CA VAL A 909 -35.33 -19.64 -47.38
C VAL A 909 -33.93 -19.05 -47.77
N GLN A 910 -32.89 -19.72 -47.23
CA GLN A 910 -31.67 -20.29 -47.90
C GLN A 910 -30.74 -19.46 -48.84
N VAL A 911 -29.48 -19.21 -48.38
CA VAL A 911 -28.21 -19.94 -48.74
C VAL A 911 -28.16 -20.61 -50.15
N PRO A 912 -27.16 -20.40 -51.05
CA PRO A 912 -25.78 -20.97 -50.87
C PRO A 912 -24.53 -20.40 -51.62
N LYS A 913 -23.34 -20.64 -51.01
CA LYS A 913 -22.01 -21.15 -51.52
C LYS A 913 -21.21 -20.61 -52.75
N GLU A 914 -19.88 -20.53 -52.53
CA GLU A 914 -18.71 -20.94 -53.40
C GLU A 914 -18.40 -20.13 -54.71
N THR A 915 -17.17 -20.01 -55.29
CA THR A 915 -15.78 -20.52 -55.01
C THR A 915 -14.67 -19.62 -55.64
N TYR A 916 -13.37 -19.87 -55.34
CA TYR A 916 -12.15 -19.27 -55.97
C TYR A 916 -11.72 -19.98 -57.30
N PRO A 917 -10.80 -19.44 -58.15
CA PRO A 917 -9.35 -19.84 -58.11
C PRO A 917 -8.23 -18.89 -58.69
N THR A 918 -6.99 -19.08 -58.18
CA THR A 918 -5.62 -19.08 -58.81
C THR A 918 -4.92 -17.89 -59.56
N ASP A 919 -3.89 -17.30 -58.90
CA ASP A 919 -2.41 -17.55 -59.02
C ASP A 919 -1.48 -17.04 -60.19
N THR A 920 -0.16 -16.99 -59.92
CA THR A 920 1.08 -16.78 -60.76
C THR A 920 1.54 -15.34 -61.13
N GLN A 921 2.83 -14.93 -61.17
CA GLN A 921 4.12 -15.39 -60.55
C GLN A 921 5.29 -14.36 -60.76
N HIS A 922 6.38 -14.45 -59.95
CA HIS A 922 7.76 -13.91 -60.16
C HIS A 922 7.97 -12.35 -60.28
N GLU A 923 9.13 -11.69 -60.04
CA GLU A 923 10.39 -11.81 -59.23
C GLU A 923 11.21 -10.48 -59.43
N ALA A 924 12.30 -10.07 -58.74
CA ALA A 924 13.03 -10.44 -57.50
C ALA A 924 14.16 -9.41 -57.18
N ARG A 925 14.90 -9.66 -56.08
CA ARG A 925 16.25 -9.17 -55.66
C ARG A 925 16.37 -7.85 -54.85
N ILE A 926 17.33 -7.69 -53.91
CA ILE A 926 17.94 -8.53 -52.82
C ILE A 926 19.04 -7.69 -52.10
N LEU A 927 19.49 -8.12 -50.89
CA LEU A 927 20.50 -7.53 -49.97
C LEU A 927 19.98 -6.37 -49.08
N ASP A 928 20.25 -6.26 -47.77
CA ASP A 928 20.82 -7.15 -46.71
C ASP A 928 20.73 -6.36 -45.37
N ASN A 929 20.72 -6.85 -44.11
CA ASN A 929 20.75 -8.15 -43.40
C ASN A 929 19.48 -8.20 -42.46
N LEU A 930 19.08 -9.19 -41.63
CA LEU A 930 19.69 -10.12 -40.65
C LEU A 930 20.27 -9.42 -39.39
N ILE A 931 19.94 -9.79 -38.15
CA ILE A 931 19.36 -11.00 -37.51
C ILE A 931 18.08 -10.60 -36.69
N VAL A 932 16.95 -11.33 -36.57
CA VAL A 932 16.62 -12.77 -36.29
C VAL A 932 16.65 -13.06 -34.76
N ASP A 933 15.70 -13.76 -34.12
CA ASP A 933 15.38 -15.20 -34.26
C ASP A 933 13.90 -15.62 -34.07
N ARG A 934 13.54 -16.76 -34.68
CA ARG A 934 12.20 -17.38 -34.80
C ARG A 934 12.35 -18.81 -35.35
N GLU A 935 11.55 -19.82 -35.02
CA GLU A 935 10.32 -19.99 -34.20
C GLU A 935 10.04 -21.52 -34.09
N MET A 936 9.16 -22.02 -33.20
CA MET A 936 8.42 -23.31 -33.30
C MET A 936 7.67 -23.66 -31.98
N SER A 937 6.62 -24.49 -31.92
CA SER A 937 5.53 -24.82 -32.88
C SER A 937 4.49 -25.72 -32.17
N ALA A 938 3.24 -25.73 -32.62
CA ALA A 938 2.19 -26.61 -32.07
C ALA A 938 1.70 -27.63 -33.11
N PHE A 939 1.64 -28.92 -32.73
CA PHE A 939 0.48 -29.84 -32.88
C PHE A 939 0.88 -31.32 -32.67
N LEU A 940 0.11 -32.05 -31.84
CA LEU A 940 -0.52 -33.32 -32.21
C LEU A 940 -1.37 -33.87 -31.04
N THR A 941 -2.63 -34.23 -31.32
CA THR A 941 -3.53 -34.90 -30.36
C THR A 941 -4.30 -36.01 -31.05
N HIS A 942 -4.07 -37.27 -30.62
CA HIS A 942 -5.03 -38.39 -30.50
C HIS A 942 -4.30 -39.76 -30.56
N HIS A 943 -4.32 -40.51 -29.45
CA HIS A 943 -4.97 -41.83 -29.41
C HIS A 943 -4.97 -42.42 -27.98
N ASP A 944 -6.16 -42.72 -27.45
CA ASP A 944 -6.32 -43.68 -26.36
C ASP A 944 -6.23 -45.12 -26.89
N ARG A 945 -5.49 -46.00 -26.20
CA ARG A 945 -5.96 -47.38 -25.87
C ARG A 945 -4.99 -48.20 -25.00
N ILE A 946 -5.41 -48.42 -23.76
CA ILE A 946 -5.57 -49.72 -23.07
C ILE A 946 -4.53 -50.82 -23.39
N ASN A 947 -3.63 -51.10 -22.44
CA ASN A 947 -3.34 -52.41 -21.81
C ASN A 947 -2.22 -52.20 -20.76
N GLU A 948 -2.39 -52.43 -19.45
CA GLU A 948 -2.64 -53.66 -18.67
C GLU A 948 -1.38 -54.49 -18.33
N LYS A 949 -1.27 -54.90 -17.03
CA LYS A 949 -0.22 -55.71 -16.34
C LYS A 949 1.02 -54.89 -15.89
N LYS A 950 1.62 -55.02 -14.70
CA LYS A 950 1.76 -56.01 -13.58
C LYS A 950 3.16 -56.64 -13.52
N LEU A 951 3.74 -56.70 -12.31
CA LEU A 951 5.01 -57.36 -11.91
C LEU A 951 6.28 -56.73 -12.51
N SER A 952 7.50 -56.94 -11.99
CA SER A 952 8.04 -57.17 -10.62
C SER A 952 9.58 -57.21 -10.70
N SER A 953 10.28 -57.40 -9.56
CA SER A 953 11.69 -57.88 -9.44
C SER A 953 12.80 -57.00 -10.08
N GLN A 954 13.71 -56.39 -9.31
CA GLN A 954 14.88 -56.97 -8.59
C GLN A 954 16.11 -57.27 -9.48
N GLN A 955 17.27 -56.68 -9.09
CA GLN A 955 18.65 -57.25 -9.18
C GLN A 955 19.26 -57.41 -10.59
N THR A 956 20.59 -57.35 -10.85
CA THR A 956 21.80 -57.10 -10.00
C THR A 956 23.03 -56.74 -10.86
N ASN A 957 23.93 -55.92 -10.29
CA ASN A 957 25.42 -56.02 -10.31
C ASN A 957 26.30 -55.89 -11.60
N ASN A 958 27.47 -55.26 -11.35
CA ASN A 958 28.83 -55.47 -11.91
C ASN A 958 29.29 -54.80 -13.23
N GLU A 959 30.04 -53.71 -13.01
CA GLU A 959 31.34 -53.30 -13.61
C GLU A 959 32.35 -54.41 -14.01
N PRO A 960 33.53 -54.09 -14.60
CA PRO A 960 33.94 -52.88 -15.39
C PRO A 960 34.78 -53.22 -16.66
N PHE A 961 35.19 -52.22 -17.46
CA PHE A 961 36.46 -52.25 -18.24
C PHE A 961 37.00 -50.85 -18.59
N GLN A 962 38.27 -50.76 -19.03
CA GLN A 962 39.08 -49.53 -19.07
C GLN A 962 39.16 -48.77 -20.42
N LEU A 963 39.70 -47.55 -20.33
CA LEU A 963 40.24 -46.63 -21.35
C LEU A 963 41.07 -47.29 -22.47
N PRO A 964 41.26 -46.55 -23.58
CA PRO A 964 42.61 -46.40 -24.16
C PRO A 964 43.06 -44.94 -24.36
N LEU A 965 44.38 -44.73 -24.32
CA LEU A 965 45.10 -43.48 -24.62
C LEU A 965 45.89 -43.60 -25.94
N TRP A 966 45.87 -42.56 -26.79
CA TRP A 966 46.87 -42.20 -27.82
C TRP A 966 46.84 -40.64 -27.98
N GLY A 967 47.88 -39.90 -28.37
CA GLY A 967 49.29 -40.28 -28.59
C GLY A 967 50.13 -39.20 -29.32
N LEU A 968 50.97 -38.46 -28.56
CA LEU A 968 52.31 -37.93 -28.94
C LEU A 968 52.54 -36.94 -30.14
N ASN A 969 52.86 -35.68 -29.77
CA ASN A 969 54.19 -35.01 -29.94
C ASN A 969 54.50 -34.01 -31.12
N ARG A 970 55.45 -33.09 -30.82
CA ARG A 970 56.35 -32.24 -31.68
C ARG A 970 55.99 -30.80 -32.17
N ASP A 971 56.57 -29.82 -31.45
CA ASP A 971 57.71 -28.95 -31.84
C ASP A 971 57.65 -27.79 -32.90
N ILE A 972 58.11 -26.61 -32.41
CA ILE A 972 58.91 -25.54 -33.07
C ILE A 972 58.23 -24.52 -34.02
N GLY A 973 58.37 -23.23 -33.67
CA GLY A 973 58.17 -22.05 -34.55
C GLY A 973 58.48 -20.73 -33.81
N LEU A 974 59.21 -19.79 -34.42
CA LEU A 974 59.74 -18.56 -33.78
C LEU A 974 59.40 -17.27 -34.58
N ALA A 975 59.67 -16.11 -33.94
CA ALA A 975 59.77 -14.74 -34.47
C ALA A 975 58.50 -13.85 -34.50
N HIS A 976 58.57 -12.51 -34.40
CA HIS A 976 59.43 -11.58 -33.61
C HIS A 976 58.94 -10.12 -33.78
N SER A 977 59.39 -9.19 -32.90
CA SER A 977 59.35 -7.71 -33.08
C SER A 977 57.98 -7.01 -32.96
N ARG A 978 57.85 -5.72 -32.57
CA ARG A 978 58.81 -4.74 -31.97
C ARG A 978 58.06 -3.60 -31.25
N PHE A 979 58.66 -3.03 -30.21
CA PHE A 979 58.29 -1.73 -29.63
C PHE A 979 58.78 -0.55 -30.51
N PRO A 980 58.30 0.68 -30.26
CA PRO A 980 59.17 1.61 -29.52
C PRO A 980 58.52 2.26 -28.27
N LYS A 981 59.36 2.66 -27.32
CA LYS A 981 59.06 3.64 -26.25
C LYS A 981 59.57 5.02 -26.67
N GLN A 982 59.16 6.09 -25.98
CA GLN A 982 60.03 7.09 -25.33
C GLN A 982 59.15 8.04 -24.48
N GLN A 983 59.39 8.22 -23.16
CA GLN A 983 60.35 9.12 -22.47
C GLN A 983 59.94 10.62 -22.52
N SER A 984 60.15 11.48 -21.51
CA SER A 984 60.50 11.39 -20.05
C SER A 984 60.42 12.84 -19.48
N ILE A 985 60.56 13.22 -18.19
CA ILE A 985 61.64 12.99 -17.21
C ILE A 985 61.26 13.65 -15.84
N ARG A 986 62.11 13.46 -14.81
CA ARG A 986 62.32 14.10 -13.46
C ARG A 986 61.63 15.46 -13.08
N GLU A 987 61.58 15.94 -11.83
CA GLU A 987 62.49 15.93 -10.64
C GLU A 987 61.69 15.71 -9.33
N GLU A 988 62.13 14.96 -8.31
CA GLU A 988 63.19 15.17 -7.27
C GLU A 988 62.81 16.22 -6.17
N ALA A 989 63.16 15.94 -4.90
CA ALA A 989 62.71 16.65 -3.65
C ALA A 989 63.79 17.69 -3.16
N PRO A 990 63.79 18.35 -1.95
CA PRO A 990 63.58 17.75 -0.59
C PRO A 990 63.18 18.65 0.64
N GLN A 991 63.03 18.01 1.82
CA GLN A 991 63.45 18.37 3.21
C GLN A 991 63.02 19.65 4.00
N GLY A 992 62.94 19.46 5.34
CA GLY A 992 62.92 20.49 6.41
C GLY A 992 61.86 20.18 7.51
N LEU A 993 62.10 19.59 8.69
CA LEU A 993 63.27 19.22 9.52
C LEU A 993 63.68 20.24 10.62
N ARG A 994 63.14 20.06 11.86
CA ARG A 994 63.64 20.32 13.25
C ARG A 994 62.42 20.23 14.21
N SER A 995 62.38 19.50 15.33
CA SER A 995 63.21 19.46 16.57
C SER A 995 63.01 20.71 17.46
N GLU A 996 62.93 20.66 18.81
CA GLU A 996 63.34 19.70 19.87
C GLU A 996 62.25 19.68 21.00
N GLY A 997 62.22 18.80 22.02
CA GLY A 997 63.04 17.65 22.46
C GLY A 997 62.77 17.31 23.96
N VAL A 998 63.64 16.48 24.60
CA VAL A 998 63.87 16.36 26.08
C VAL A 998 62.77 15.66 26.93
N ILE A 999 63.03 14.67 27.82
CA ILE A 999 64.25 13.86 28.15
C ILE A 999 63.87 12.45 28.70
N ASP A 1000 64.86 11.54 28.62
CA ASP A 1000 65.12 10.21 29.24
C ASP A 1000 64.35 9.75 30.51
N GLY A 1001 64.26 8.43 30.80
CA GLY A 1001 64.69 7.27 30.01
C GLY A 1001 64.83 5.94 30.79
N GLU A 1002 65.36 4.93 30.07
CA GLU A 1002 66.31 3.87 30.51
C GLU A 1002 65.88 2.84 31.59
N ARG A 1003 66.15 1.51 31.53
CA ARG A 1003 67.32 0.67 31.14
C ARG A 1003 66.90 -0.84 31.14
N GLU A 1004 67.61 -1.86 30.63
CA GLU A 1004 68.73 -2.01 29.67
C GLU A 1004 68.94 -3.50 29.26
N GLN A 1005 69.74 -3.72 28.20
CA GLN A 1005 70.61 -4.90 27.91
C GLN A 1005 70.03 -6.33 27.77
N ALA A 1006 70.67 -7.10 26.88
CA ALA A 1006 70.46 -8.52 26.66
C ALA A 1006 71.74 -9.33 26.96
N VAL A 1007 71.61 -10.48 27.63
CA VAL A 1007 72.72 -11.43 27.86
C VAL A 1007 72.22 -12.87 27.69
N SER A 1008 72.93 -13.66 26.87
CA SER A 1008 72.71 -15.11 26.71
C SER A 1008 73.55 -15.93 27.71
N PRO A 1009 73.18 -17.17 28.06
CA PRO A 1009 73.84 -18.29 27.38
C PRO A 1009 73.02 -19.59 27.18
N ARG A 1010 73.66 -20.52 26.44
CA ARG A 1010 73.34 -21.95 26.22
C ARG A 1010 73.98 -22.85 27.34
N PRO A 1011 74.06 -24.21 27.27
CA PRO A 1011 73.12 -25.29 26.88
C PRO A 1011 73.12 -26.54 27.83
N CYS A 1012 72.44 -27.62 27.40
CA CYS A 1012 72.82 -29.06 27.50
C CYS A 1012 72.31 -29.99 28.64
N HIS A 1013 71.93 -31.21 28.20
CA HIS A 1013 72.03 -32.53 28.90
C HIS A 1013 71.05 -32.83 30.08
N ARG A 1014 70.61 -34.08 30.36
CA ARG A 1014 70.59 -35.38 29.61
C ARG A 1014 69.67 -36.41 30.33
N LEU A 1015 69.13 -37.38 29.58
CA LEU A 1015 68.76 -38.78 29.96
C LEU A 1015 68.20 -39.13 31.36
N ARG A 1016 66.99 -39.72 31.41
CA ARG A 1016 66.73 -41.17 31.67
C ARG A 1016 65.23 -41.50 31.54
N GLU A 1017 64.81 -42.57 30.85
CA GLU A 1017 64.67 -43.98 31.29
C GLU A 1017 63.74 -44.09 32.53
N HIS A 1018 62.56 -44.72 32.46
CA HIS A 1018 62.39 -46.17 32.19
C HIS A 1018 61.04 -46.59 31.56
N ASN A 1019 60.99 -47.80 30.99
CA ASN A 1019 59.78 -48.49 30.48
C ASN A 1019 59.00 -49.25 31.57
N LEU A 1020 57.75 -49.64 31.27
CA LEU A 1020 57.03 -50.93 31.54
C LEU A 1020 55.50 -50.67 31.66
N ASP A 1021 54.57 -51.48 31.12
CA ASP A 1021 54.70 -52.50 30.06
C ASP A 1021 53.35 -52.82 29.37
N PHE A 1022 53.42 -53.68 28.34
CA PHE A 1022 52.40 -54.46 27.59
C PHE A 1022 51.03 -54.76 28.29
N ASN A 1023 49.90 -55.03 27.60
CA ASN A 1023 49.71 -55.73 26.30
C ASN A 1023 48.24 -55.68 25.73
N ARG A 1024 48.08 -55.89 24.40
CA ARG A 1024 47.04 -56.70 23.65
C ARG A 1024 45.54 -56.67 24.07
N THR A 1025 44.52 -56.72 23.18
CA THR A 1025 44.31 -56.76 21.69
C THR A 1025 42.80 -56.47 21.43
N ARG A 1026 42.22 -56.27 20.23
CA ARG A 1026 42.52 -56.74 18.85
C ARG A 1026 41.82 -55.87 17.79
N ASN A 1027 42.30 -56.00 16.55
CA ASN A 1027 41.81 -55.61 15.21
C ASN A 1027 40.25 -55.49 15.06
N ILE A 1028 39.65 -54.76 14.11
CA ILE A 1028 39.98 -54.60 12.66
C ILE A 1028 39.78 -53.16 12.14
N GLN A 1029 40.48 -52.87 11.02
CA GLN A 1029 40.53 -51.66 10.20
C GLN A 1029 39.20 -51.14 9.61
N GLU A 1030 39.11 -49.80 9.46
CA GLU A 1030 39.00 -48.99 8.20
C GLU A 1030 38.02 -49.41 7.07
N PHE A 1031 37.59 -48.55 6.12
CA PHE A 1031 38.04 -47.19 5.71
C PHE A 1031 36.84 -46.29 5.28
N SER A 1032 37.09 -44.98 5.10
CA SER A 1032 36.19 -43.90 4.61
C SER A 1032 35.32 -44.25 3.37
N LYS A 1033 34.24 -43.53 3.00
CA LYS A 1033 34.24 -42.10 2.60
C LYS A 1033 32.84 -41.61 2.16
N ALA A 1034 32.65 -40.30 2.21
CA ALA A 1034 31.61 -39.42 1.63
C ALA A 1034 30.62 -39.98 0.58
N THR A 1035 29.35 -39.61 0.76
CA THR A 1035 28.69 -38.67 -0.17
C THR A 1035 27.99 -37.60 0.66
#